data_AF-A0A966B7E1-F1
#
_entry.id   AF-A0A966B7E1-F1
#
_cell.length_a   1.000
_cell.length_b   1.000
_cell.length_c   1.000
_cell.angle_alpha   90.00
_cell.angle_beta   90.00
_cell.angle_gamma   90.00
#
_symmetry.space_group_name_H-M   'P 1'
#
loop_
_entity.id
_entity.type
_entity.pdbx_description
1 polymer ?
#
loop_
_entity_poly.entity_id
_entity_poly.type
_entity_poly.pdbx_seq_one_letter_code
_entity_poly.pdbx_strand_id
1 'polypeptide(L)'
;PVNWQTPGQRGEAKYGSIIQGDITGLLKSGRNVLAVEIHNERSGSSDIVFGADVSIATIPPDLTELLTVSELHFDSEGKVDWVELHVPGQQEVSLNEFSLASLRDFSDAIALDGKVSAGGYMSFDTDFKVEDNGNLDIYLISGGVIIDAHRFDRDLEEDSFQSVPVHPGALSFRKNWYGGNGHTRDAANDPVRNADIVINEIMYNAPSDRRTAEFIELYNKGQLSVDLSGWRIVDGVGFEFPPGTNIGPGSFLVVAADAEWIRDNYGDIPVIGNFSGQLRDSGELLRIEDSNGNLVDQVYYYPSGDWPEHADGDGSSMELKHPDMDNESPVAWAGSDESQKSRMQTFTYTDIFDRVTWSPLTGGQELHMHLVGDAHMLIKNVSMKLNGAGSNLVKNPSVMSSSNSSANGWVCQGTHWGSFIENGVLNLVADGHGDNKANRAEVDLGNLSFDKDYTLTFDAKWVWGKSRLIVQTLDHGFGTSFNIPIPNNLGTPGKPNSQSIEAAAPTLVGAFHSPAVPEPSEPVKITVRVDSSLNLDTVRVFHRADSNSGNGSWSRTTMYDNGSLGGDVVAGDGIFTATLNNYTKQGNIAQFYVQAEAVGGGVTMMPKLGPDRPAMFIIDGRKMKDNLLRERLILSNYDRRAMSSGDSATYKYNFPRMSNHFFNATFIANESEIVYNAEIRKSGSPFTRDGGSSLAHGKWKLPGDRLFRERRRSVFDASGTSEGSGTPRFYDDRIAREWMYQLGHPVNEMEFVHFVVNGD
;
A
#
# COMPACT_ATOMS: atom_id res chain seq x y z
N PRO A 1 -3.68 2.67 20.90
CA PRO A 1 -3.71 3.54 22.10
C PRO A 1 -4.21 2.76 23.32
N VAL A 2 -3.34 2.48 24.27
CA VAL A 2 -3.76 1.83 25.52
C VAL A 2 -4.04 2.91 26.55
N ASN A 3 -5.30 3.02 27.00
CA ASN A 3 -5.74 4.05 27.93
C ASN A 3 -5.77 3.46 29.34
N TRP A 4 -4.85 3.91 30.21
CA TRP A 4 -4.71 3.40 31.57
C TRP A 4 -5.09 4.50 32.56
N GLN A 5 -6.32 4.42 33.11
CA GLN A 5 -6.77 5.34 34.14
C GLN A 5 -6.50 4.76 35.53
N THR A 6 -5.71 5.44 36.36
CA THR A 6 -5.65 5.18 37.80
C THR A 6 -5.81 6.50 38.56
N PRO A 7 -6.88 6.72 39.35
CA PRO A 7 -7.05 7.96 40.11
C PRO A 7 -6.24 7.94 41.41
N GLY A 8 -5.48 8.99 41.69
CA GLY A 8 -4.78 9.21 42.97
C GLY A 8 -5.40 10.36 43.77
N GLN A 9 -5.57 10.19 45.09
CA GLN A 9 -5.98 11.30 45.98
C GLN A 9 -4.76 12.08 46.53
N ARG A 10 -4.93 13.39 46.75
CA ARG A 10 -3.89 14.35 47.17
C ARG A 10 -3.20 13.99 48.50
N GLY A 11 -1.86 14.10 48.52
CA GLY A 11 -1.09 14.34 49.75
C GLY A 11 0.05 13.35 50.07
N GLU A 12 0.23 12.30 49.27
CA GLU A 12 1.31 11.32 49.46
C GLU A 12 2.11 11.16 48.17
N ALA A 13 3.45 11.20 48.25
CA ALA A 13 4.29 10.69 47.17
C ALA A 13 4.10 9.17 47.11
N LYS A 14 3.12 8.72 46.32
CA LYS A 14 2.91 7.30 46.03
C LYS A 14 3.72 6.94 44.80
N TYR A 15 4.73 6.10 45.01
CA TYR A 15 5.28 5.32 43.91
C TYR A 15 4.16 4.40 43.42
N GLY A 16 3.72 4.59 42.17
CA GLY A 16 2.93 3.57 41.49
C GLY A 16 3.76 2.27 41.42
N SER A 17 3.10 1.12 41.46
CA SER A 17 3.76 -0.15 41.17
C SER A 17 4.48 -0.05 39.83
N ILE A 18 5.65 -0.69 39.70
CA ILE A 18 6.29 -0.90 38.40
C ILE A 18 5.25 -1.56 37.49
N ILE A 19 4.77 -0.82 36.50
CA ILE A 19 3.84 -1.35 35.49
C ILE A 19 4.71 -1.95 34.41
N GLN A 20 4.81 -3.28 34.39
CA GLN A 20 5.42 -4.03 33.28
C GLN A 20 4.37 -4.24 32.19
N GLY A 21 4.70 -3.87 30.96
CA GLY A 21 3.91 -4.17 29.78
C GLY A 21 4.84 -4.67 28.69
N ASP A 22 4.48 -5.79 28.06
CA ASP A 22 5.19 -6.28 26.88
C ASP A 22 4.83 -5.39 25.68
N ILE A 23 5.85 -4.72 25.15
CA ILE A 23 5.73 -3.85 23.97
C ILE A 23 6.43 -4.47 22.75
N THR A 24 6.88 -5.72 22.83
CA THR A 24 7.65 -6.39 21.77
C THR A 24 6.84 -6.44 20.48
N GLY A 25 5.52 -6.69 20.56
CA GLY A 25 4.61 -6.64 19.41
C GLY A 25 4.36 -5.23 18.82
N LEU A 26 4.84 -4.18 19.47
CA LEU A 26 4.78 -2.80 19.00
C LEU A 26 6.10 -2.34 18.36
N LEU A 27 7.17 -3.14 18.50
CA LEU A 27 8.47 -2.86 17.90
C LEU A 27 8.43 -3.25 16.41
N LYS A 28 8.89 -2.36 15.55
CA LYS A 28 9.08 -2.60 14.12
C LYS A 28 10.57 -2.58 13.77
N SER A 29 10.95 -3.28 12.70
CA SER A 29 12.32 -3.16 12.17
C SER A 29 12.59 -1.71 11.74
N GLY A 30 13.62 -1.07 12.31
CA GLY A 30 13.93 0.35 12.10
C GLY A 30 13.77 1.23 13.35
N ARG A 31 13.58 2.55 13.15
CA ARG A 31 13.47 3.52 14.25
C ARG A 31 12.11 3.39 14.95
N ASN A 32 12.12 2.87 16.17
CA ASN A 32 10.97 2.86 17.06
C ASN A 32 10.92 4.15 17.89
N VAL A 33 9.73 4.71 18.10
CA VAL A 33 9.52 5.92 18.91
C VAL A 33 8.57 5.57 20.04
N LEU A 34 9.08 5.53 21.27
CA LEU A 34 8.24 5.50 22.47
C LEU A 34 7.76 6.92 22.76
N ALA A 35 6.48 7.20 22.49
CA ALA A 35 5.84 8.45 22.87
C ALA A 35 5.06 8.25 24.17
N VAL A 36 5.30 9.11 25.16
CA VAL A 36 4.62 9.07 26.45
C VAL A 36 3.95 10.41 26.66
N GLU A 37 2.62 10.39 26.80
CA GLU A 37 1.84 11.57 27.13
C GLU A 37 1.36 11.45 28.56
N ILE A 38 1.64 12.47 29.36
CA ILE A 38 1.29 12.52 30.78
C ILE A 38 0.53 13.81 31.02
N HIS A 39 -0.68 13.66 31.52
CA HIS A 39 -1.50 14.79 31.92
C HIS A 39 -1.62 14.85 33.43
N ASN A 40 -1.47 16.06 33.98
CA ASN A 40 -1.99 16.32 35.30
C ASN A 40 -3.51 16.14 35.29
N GLU A 41 -4.05 15.42 36.29
CA GLU A 41 -5.49 15.20 36.43
C GLU A 41 -6.29 16.53 36.49
N ARG A 42 -5.64 17.64 36.90
CA ARG A 42 -6.22 18.98 36.95
C ARG A 42 -5.23 20.07 36.57
N SER A 43 -5.73 21.12 35.91
CA SER A 43 -4.98 22.34 35.61
C SER A 43 -4.41 22.99 36.89
N GLY A 44 -3.09 23.24 36.91
CA GLY A 44 -2.38 23.94 38.00
C GLY A 44 -1.58 23.07 38.99
N SER A 45 -1.44 21.76 38.77
CA SER A 45 -0.57 20.88 39.57
C SER A 45 0.90 20.98 39.12
N SER A 46 1.85 21.07 40.06
CA SER A 46 3.29 21.23 39.79
C SER A 46 4.14 19.97 39.91
N ASP A 47 3.55 18.83 40.24
CA ASP A 47 4.30 17.69 40.77
C ASP A 47 4.15 16.46 39.88
N ILE A 48 4.91 16.41 38.77
CA ILE A 48 5.07 15.19 37.95
C ILE A 48 6.56 14.88 37.82
N VAL A 49 6.93 13.64 38.17
CA VAL A 49 8.20 13.03 37.81
C VAL A 49 7.89 11.75 37.07
N PHE A 50 8.36 11.64 35.83
CA PHE A 50 8.27 10.43 35.02
C PHE A 50 9.66 9.80 34.93
N GLY A 51 9.76 8.53 35.27
CA GLY A 51 10.92 7.70 35.02
C GLY A 51 10.46 6.47 34.23
N ALA A 52 11.08 6.22 33.09
CA ALA A 52 10.95 4.97 32.37
C ALA A 52 12.27 4.22 32.48
N ASP A 53 12.19 2.95 32.86
CA ASP A 53 13.28 2.01 32.66
C ASP A 53 12.89 1.11 31.49
N VAL A 54 13.56 1.31 30.35
CA VAL A 54 13.32 0.57 29.12
C VAL A 54 14.49 -0.38 28.96
N SER A 55 14.28 -1.64 29.32
CA SER A 55 15.22 -2.70 28.98
C SER A 55 14.83 -3.26 27.61
N ILE A 56 15.60 -2.89 26.59
CA ILE A 56 15.63 -3.62 25.32
C ILE A 56 16.82 -4.55 25.41
N ALA A 57 16.57 -5.83 25.62
CA ALA A 57 17.53 -6.82 25.18
C ALA A 57 17.40 -6.86 23.66
N THR A 58 18.44 -6.44 22.94
CA THR A 58 18.65 -7.03 21.62
C THR A 58 18.78 -8.51 21.90
N ILE A 59 17.74 -9.30 21.61
CA ILE A 59 18.00 -10.68 21.27
C ILE A 59 18.90 -10.53 20.04
N PRO A 60 20.17 -10.96 20.10
CA PRO A 60 21.00 -10.99 18.91
C PRO A 60 20.16 -11.64 17.80
N PRO A 61 20.16 -11.13 16.55
CA PRO A 61 19.45 -11.77 15.44
C PRO A 61 19.70 -13.28 15.35
N ASP A 62 20.84 -13.73 15.90
CA ASP A 62 21.14 -15.13 16.15
C ASP A 62 20.06 -15.88 16.96
N LEU A 63 19.62 -15.45 18.15
CA LEU A 63 18.93 -16.37 19.08
C LEU A 63 17.44 -16.66 18.74
N THR A 64 16.67 -15.71 18.20
CA THR A 64 15.27 -15.97 17.78
C THR A 64 15.16 -16.78 16.48
N GLU A 65 16.23 -16.80 15.68
CA GLU A 65 16.33 -17.61 14.46
C GLU A 65 16.96 -18.99 14.71
N LEU A 66 17.46 -19.23 15.92
CA LEU A 66 18.09 -20.51 16.30
C LEU A 66 17.06 -21.53 16.80
N LEU A 67 16.05 -21.13 17.57
CA LEU A 67 15.15 -22.06 18.25
C LEU A 67 13.77 -21.42 18.55
N THR A 68 12.69 -22.13 18.25
CA THR A 68 11.30 -21.67 18.47
C THR A 68 10.43 -22.79 19.03
N VAL A 69 9.35 -22.46 19.73
CA VAL A 69 8.35 -23.44 20.22
C VAL A 69 7.50 -23.94 19.05
N SER A 70 7.50 -25.21 18.69
CA SER A 70 6.73 -25.70 17.52
C SER A 70 5.34 -26.22 17.87
N GLU A 71 5.21 -26.95 18.97
CA GLU A 71 4.00 -27.68 19.34
C GLU A 71 3.87 -27.78 20.86
N LEU A 72 2.64 -27.93 21.37
CA LEU A 72 2.39 -28.39 22.72
C LEU A 72 1.17 -29.32 22.75
N HIS A 73 1.12 -30.20 23.73
CA HIS A 73 0.05 -31.19 23.88
C HIS A 73 -0.49 -31.21 25.30
N PHE A 74 -1.73 -31.65 25.44
CA PHE A 74 -2.43 -31.74 26.70
C PHE A 74 -2.73 -33.18 27.10
N ASP A 75 -2.52 -33.51 28.38
CA ASP A 75 -2.92 -34.80 28.93
C ASP A 75 -4.44 -34.89 29.17
N SER A 76 -4.88 -36.06 29.65
CA SER A 76 -6.29 -36.30 30.02
C SER A 76 -6.79 -35.47 31.20
N GLU A 77 -5.90 -34.86 31.98
CA GLU A 77 -6.24 -33.92 33.06
C GLU A 77 -6.29 -32.46 32.55
N GLY A 78 -5.91 -32.23 31.30
CA GLY A 78 -5.90 -30.94 30.64
C GLY A 78 -4.68 -30.09 30.92
N LYS A 79 -3.59 -30.67 31.41
CA LYS A 79 -2.30 -29.99 31.61
C LYS A 79 -1.40 -30.20 30.41
N VAL A 80 -0.44 -29.30 30.22
CA VAL A 80 0.59 -29.46 29.21
C VAL A 80 1.59 -30.52 29.68
N ASP A 81 1.56 -31.68 29.06
CA ASP A 81 2.45 -32.80 29.39
C ASP A 81 3.74 -32.80 28.58
N TRP A 82 3.79 -32.11 27.44
CA TRP A 82 5.03 -31.79 26.76
C TRP A 82 4.92 -30.55 25.85
N VAL A 83 6.08 -29.94 25.61
CA VAL A 83 6.28 -28.81 24.70
C VAL A 83 7.43 -29.14 23.75
N GLU A 84 7.25 -28.87 22.47
CA GLU A 84 8.22 -29.12 21.42
C GLU A 84 8.92 -27.85 20.95
N LEU A 85 10.20 -27.99 20.63
CA LEU A 85 11.03 -26.96 20.01
C LEU A 85 11.50 -27.37 18.62
N HIS A 86 11.61 -26.39 17.73
CA HIS A 86 12.15 -26.52 16.38
C HIS A 86 13.37 -25.61 16.16
N VAL A 87 14.37 -26.13 15.44
CA VAL A 87 15.53 -25.36 14.95
C VAL A 87 15.33 -25.03 13.47
N PRO A 88 14.87 -23.83 13.12
CA PRO A 88 14.66 -23.46 11.72
C PRO A 88 15.98 -23.22 10.98
N GLY A 89 17.06 -22.91 11.70
CA GLY A 89 18.37 -22.62 11.12
C GLY A 89 19.09 -23.83 10.49
N GLN A 90 20.21 -23.54 9.83
CA GLN A 90 21.07 -24.53 9.16
C GLN A 90 22.15 -25.13 10.08
N GLN A 91 22.10 -24.84 11.39
CA GLN A 91 23.10 -25.30 12.37
C GLN A 91 22.43 -26.01 13.55
N GLU A 92 23.14 -26.97 14.14
CA GLU A 92 22.73 -27.62 15.38
C GLU A 92 22.75 -26.61 16.54
N VAL A 93 21.72 -26.64 17.38
CA VAL A 93 21.60 -25.77 18.55
C VAL A 93 21.72 -26.58 19.83
N SER A 94 22.56 -26.12 20.75
CA SER A 94 22.67 -26.70 22.10
C SER A 94 21.67 -26.04 23.04
N LEU A 95 21.01 -26.84 23.87
CA LEU A 95 19.93 -26.39 24.74
C LEU A 95 20.34 -26.09 26.18
N ASN A 96 21.61 -26.28 26.54
CA ASN A 96 22.09 -26.23 27.93
C ASN A 96 21.95 -24.87 28.63
N GLU A 97 21.60 -23.80 27.91
CA GLU A 97 21.34 -22.45 28.44
C GLU A 97 19.86 -22.05 28.35
N PHE A 98 19.00 -22.95 27.86
CA PHE A 98 17.57 -22.69 27.63
C PHE A 98 16.69 -23.30 28.72
N SER A 99 15.52 -22.70 28.94
CA SER A 99 14.46 -23.22 29.81
C SER A 99 13.08 -22.92 29.24
N LEU A 100 12.10 -23.76 29.56
CA LEU A 100 10.67 -23.54 29.28
C LEU A 100 9.93 -23.15 30.55
N ALA A 101 8.98 -22.23 30.48
CA ALA A 101 8.12 -21.83 31.60
C ALA A 101 6.70 -21.50 31.12
N SER A 102 5.70 -21.59 32.01
CA SER A 102 4.34 -21.10 31.74
C SER A 102 3.96 -19.87 32.56
N LEU A 103 4.67 -19.60 33.66
CA LEU A 103 4.43 -18.43 34.51
C LEU A 103 5.34 -17.26 34.13
N ARG A 104 4.77 -16.05 34.18
CA ARG A 104 5.48 -14.79 33.86
C ARG A 104 6.65 -14.46 34.79
N ASP A 105 6.66 -15.02 36.00
CA ASP A 105 7.77 -14.88 36.94
C ASP A 105 8.83 -15.99 36.81
N PHE A 106 8.63 -16.91 35.84
CA PHE A 106 9.47 -18.06 35.55
C PHE A 106 9.68 -18.99 36.75
N SER A 107 8.79 -18.94 37.75
CA SER A 107 8.90 -19.76 38.96
C SER A 107 8.72 -21.27 38.70
N ASP A 108 8.15 -21.62 37.55
CA ASP A 108 7.94 -22.98 37.06
C ASP A 108 8.92 -23.38 35.96
N ALA A 109 10.00 -22.61 35.73
CA ALA A 109 10.93 -22.86 34.64
C ALA A 109 11.62 -24.23 34.74
N ILE A 110 11.60 -24.98 33.63
CA ILE A 110 12.25 -26.27 33.43
C ILE A 110 13.47 -26.07 32.55
N ALA A 111 14.66 -26.37 33.06
CA ALA A 111 15.90 -26.30 32.29
C ALA A 111 15.91 -27.37 31.20
N LEU A 112 16.38 -26.99 30.01
CA LEU A 112 16.52 -27.88 28.87
C LEU A 112 17.96 -28.40 28.79
N ASP A 113 18.12 -29.56 28.16
CA ASP A 113 19.42 -30.16 27.90
C ASP A 113 19.46 -30.80 26.51
N GLY A 114 20.66 -31.20 26.09
CA GLY A 114 20.86 -31.84 24.79
C GLY A 114 21.02 -30.85 23.65
N LYS A 115 20.69 -31.33 22.45
CA LYS A 115 20.93 -30.63 21.19
C LYS A 115 19.90 -31.00 20.15
N VAL A 116 19.50 -30.03 19.33
CA VAL A 116 18.58 -30.22 18.21
C VAL A 116 19.34 -29.94 16.92
N SER A 117 19.29 -30.89 15.98
CA SER A 117 19.93 -30.72 14.67
C SER A 117 19.25 -29.62 13.85
N ALA A 118 19.95 -29.07 12.87
CA ALA A 118 19.36 -28.16 11.89
C ALA A 118 18.08 -28.74 11.26
N GLY A 119 16.98 -27.99 11.28
CA GLY A 119 15.65 -28.45 10.83
C GLY A 119 14.99 -29.50 11.73
N GLY A 120 15.58 -29.82 12.88
CA GLY A 120 15.11 -30.86 13.81
C GLY A 120 14.02 -30.36 14.76
N TYR A 121 13.33 -31.33 15.35
CA TYR A 121 12.28 -31.16 16.35
C TYR A 121 12.66 -31.96 17.61
N MET A 122 12.33 -31.43 18.79
CA MET A 122 12.58 -32.11 20.06
C MET A 122 11.57 -31.68 21.12
N SER A 123 10.89 -32.65 21.74
CA SER A 123 9.91 -32.44 22.79
C SER A 123 10.47 -32.64 24.19
N PHE A 124 9.96 -31.84 25.13
CA PHE A 124 10.31 -31.85 26.54
C PHE A 124 9.07 -32.10 27.37
N ASP A 125 9.11 -33.09 28.26
CA ASP A 125 8.01 -33.37 29.16
C ASP A 125 7.84 -32.25 30.20
N THR A 126 6.60 -31.86 30.47
CA THR A 126 6.21 -30.77 31.38
C THR A 126 5.01 -31.18 32.25
N ASP A 127 4.56 -30.29 33.13
CA ASP A 127 3.31 -30.42 33.91
C ASP A 127 2.68 -29.02 34.08
N PHE A 128 2.75 -28.20 33.01
CA PHE A 128 2.26 -26.82 33.06
C PHE A 128 0.73 -26.80 33.12
N LYS A 129 0.19 -25.89 33.93
CA LYS A 129 -1.26 -25.80 34.16
C LYS A 129 -1.86 -24.76 33.24
N VAL A 130 -3.01 -25.09 32.67
CA VAL A 130 -3.89 -24.13 32.00
C VAL A 130 -4.65 -23.34 33.07
N GLU A 131 -4.82 -22.04 32.88
CA GLU A 131 -5.63 -21.20 33.74
C GLU A 131 -7.12 -21.61 33.72
N ASP A 132 -7.87 -21.28 34.77
CA ASP A 132 -9.31 -21.60 34.87
C ASP A 132 -10.16 -21.00 33.72
N ASN A 133 -9.61 -20.04 32.98
CA ASN A 133 -10.23 -19.34 31.86
C ASN A 133 -9.78 -19.88 30.48
N GLY A 134 -9.14 -21.05 30.43
CA GLY A 134 -8.63 -21.65 29.18
C GLY A 134 -7.27 -21.12 28.73
N ASN A 135 -6.76 -20.01 29.28
CA ASN A 135 -5.51 -19.41 28.83
C ASN A 135 -4.28 -20.18 29.32
N LEU A 136 -3.25 -20.17 28.48
CA LEU A 136 -1.93 -20.69 28.79
C LEU A 136 -0.89 -19.81 28.10
N ASP A 137 0.12 -19.37 28.85
CA ASP A 137 1.33 -18.76 28.29
C ASP A 137 2.45 -19.81 28.24
N ILE A 138 3.29 -19.79 27.21
CA ILE A 138 4.52 -20.58 27.11
C ILE A 138 5.68 -19.65 26.78
N TYR A 139 6.76 -19.75 27.55
CA TYR A 139 7.98 -18.96 27.42
C TYR A 139 9.18 -19.87 27.17
N LEU A 140 9.90 -19.65 26.07
CA LEU A 140 11.26 -20.16 25.86
C LEU A 140 12.24 -19.08 26.32
N ILE A 141 13.16 -19.43 27.20
CA ILE A 141 14.04 -18.48 27.90
C ILE A 141 15.49 -18.92 27.71
N SER A 142 16.41 -17.97 27.55
CA SER A 142 17.86 -18.22 27.60
C SER A 142 18.54 -17.12 28.40
N GLY A 143 19.35 -17.50 29.41
CA GLY A 143 20.08 -16.54 30.25
C GLY A 143 19.20 -15.49 30.95
N GLY A 144 17.92 -15.80 31.22
CA GLY A 144 16.94 -14.88 31.81
C GLY A 144 16.26 -13.93 30.80
N VAL A 145 16.51 -14.11 29.50
CA VAL A 145 15.87 -13.38 28.40
C VAL A 145 14.84 -14.28 27.73
N ILE A 146 13.63 -13.76 27.47
CA ILE A 146 12.62 -14.45 26.68
C ILE A 146 13.10 -14.50 25.21
N ILE A 147 13.20 -15.69 24.66
CA ILE A 147 13.58 -15.97 23.27
C ILE A 147 12.34 -16.14 22.40
N ASP A 148 11.33 -16.84 22.91
CA ASP A 148 10.05 -17.06 22.23
C ASP A 148 8.92 -17.08 23.27
N ALA A 149 7.75 -16.58 22.92
CA ALA A 149 6.60 -16.55 23.81
C ALA A 149 5.29 -16.65 23.04
N HIS A 150 4.39 -17.53 23.51
CA HIS A 150 3.09 -17.76 22.90
C HIS A 150 1.99 -17.81 23.96
N ARG A 151 0.81 -17.33 23.59
CA ARG A 151 -0.41 -17.50 24.37
C ARG A 151 -1.37 -18.38 23.60
N PHE A 152 -1.97 -19.32 24.32
CA PHE A 152 -2.96 -20.27 23.82
C PHE A 152 -4.26 -20.10 24.59
N ASP A 153 -5.36 -20.39 23.91
CA ASP A 153 -6.70 -20.39 24.48
C ASP A 153 -7.30 -21.77 24.23
N ARG A 154 -7.39 -22.58 25.29
CA ARG A 154 -7.87 -23.97 25.23
C ARG A 154 -9.34 -24.09 25.61
N ASP A 155 -10.17 -23.24 25.01
CA ASP A 155 -11.61 -23.16 25.29
C ASP A 155 -12.40 -24.31 24.64
N LEU A 156 -11.80 -25.09 23.73
CA LEU A 156 -12.49 -26.12 22.94
C LEU A 156 -11.93 -27.53 23.17
N GLU A 157 -11.26 -27.74 24.29
CA GLU A 157 -10.69 -29.03 24.72
C GLU A 157 -9.71 -29.63 23.70
N GLU A 158 -8.91 -28.78 23.05
CA GLU A 158 -7.91 -29.18 22.06
C GLU A 158 -6.91 -30.21 22.64
N ASP A 159 -6.52 -31.19 21.83
CA ASP A 159 -5.48 -32.18 22.19
C ASP A 159 -4.08 -31.57 22.09
N SER A 160 -3.85 -30.73 21.08
CA SER A 160 -2.59 -30.01 20.86
C SER A 160 -2.80 -28.66 20.19
N PHE A 161 -1.78 -27.81 20.31
CA PHE A 161 -1.58 -26.66 19.42
C PHE A 161 -0.31 -26.88 18.61
N GLN A 162 -0.42 -26.84 17.28
CA GLN A 162 0.70 -26.97 16.35
C GLN A 162 0.86 -25.68 15.53
N SER A 163 2.09 -25.25 15.30
CA SER A 163 2.37 -24.06 14.49
C SER A 163 2.72 -24.37 13.03
N VAL A 164 2.28 -23.55 12.06
CA VAL A 164 2.63 -23.67 10.63
C VAL A 164 2.67 -22.28 9.96
N PRO A 165 3.61 -22.00 9.02
CA PRO A 165 4.79 -22.80 8.70
C PRO A 165 5.85 -22.71 9.81
N VAL A 166 6.66 -23.77 9.95
CA VAL A 166 7.79 -23.81 10.91
C VAL A 166 9.13 -23.44 10.26
N HIS A 167 9.12 -22.95 9.01
CA HIS A 167 10.34 -22.75 8.22
C HIS A 167 11.16 -21.50 8.59
N PRO A 168 12.51 -21.54 8.43
CA PRO A 168 13.33 -20.32 8.37
C PRO A 168 12.83 -19.41 7.25
N GLY A 169 12.72 -18.11 7.53
CA GLY A 169 12.26 -17.10 6.57
C GLY A 169 10.74 -16.84 6.58
N ALA A 170 9.93 -17.67 7.25
CA ALA A 170 8.67 -17.17 7.78
C ALA A 170 9.03 -16.13 8.85
N LEU A 171 8.68 -14.87 8.63
CA LEU A 171 8.82 -13.90 9.69
C LEU A 171 7.97 -14.41 10.86
N SER A 172 8.43 -14.27 12.10
CA SER A 172 7.78 -14.82 13.30
C SER A 172 6.28 -14.45 13.44
N PHE A 173 5.81 -13.46 12.67
CA PHE A 173 4.41 -13.07 12.53
C PHE A 173 3.56 -13.91 11.55
N ARG A 174 4.13 -14.85 10.79
CA ARG A 174 3.41 -15.82 9.95
C ARG A 174 3.19 -17.17 10.63
N LYS A 175 3.80 -17.38 11.80
CA LYS A 175 3.62 -18.59 12.58
C LYS A 175 2.22 -18.55 13.20
N ASN A 176 1.29 -19.26 12.57
CA ASN A 176 -0.06 -19.41 13.08
C ASN A 176 -0.17 -20.72 13.85
N TRP A 177 -0.90 -20.68 14.95
CA TRP A 177 -1.18 -21.83 15.79
C TRP A 177 -2.52 -22.42 15.44
N TYR A 178 -2.57 -23.75 15.44
CA TYR A 178 -3.73 -24.53 15.08
C TYR A 178 -4.03 -25.51 16.21
N GLY A 179 -5.13 -25.25 16.90
CA GLY A 179 -5.71 -26.09 17.93
C GLY A 179 -6.58 -27.20 17.34
N GLY A 180 -6.39 -28.43 17.79
CA GLY A 180 -7.21 -29.53 17.34
C GLY A 180 -6.77 -30.89 17.86
N ASN A 181 -7.26 -31.94 17.19
CA ASN A 181 -7.00 -33.32 17.58
C ASN A 181 -5.69 -33.84 16.99
N GLY A 182 -5.01 -34.72 17.73
CA GLY A 182 -3.74 -35.34 17.31
C GLY A 182 -2.52 -34.45 17.57
N HIS A 183 -1.32 -34.99 17.34
CA HIS A 183 -0.05 -34.32 17.61
C HIS A 183 1.08 -34.87 16.73
N THR A 184 2.19 -34.14 16.64
CA THR A 184 3.37 -34.47 15.81
C THR A 184 4.69 -34.60 16.60
N ARG A 185 4.62 -34.88 17.90
CA ARG A 185 5.77 -35.12 18.79
C ARG A 185 7.03 -35.69 18.12
N ASP A 186 8.11 -34.94 18.20
CA ASP A 186 9.45 -35.14 17.63
C ASP A 186 9.48 -35.21 16.08
N ALA A 187 8.51 -34.56 15.41
CA ALA A 187 8.39 -34.53 13.96
C ALA A 187 7.83 -33.19 13.45
N ALA A 188 7.79 -33.02 12.13
CA ALA A 188 7.26 -31.80 11.54
C ALA A 188 5.74 -31.68 11.74
N ASN A 189 5.30 -30.51 12.20
CA ASN A 189 3.90 -30.15 12.40
C ASN A 189 3.05 -30.35 11.14
N ASP A 190 1.87 -30.96 11.33
CA ASP A 190 0.85 -31.15 10.30
C ASP A 190 -0.56 -31.07 10.90
N PRO A 191 -0.95 -29.91 11.45
CA PRO A 191 -2.30 -29.73 11.98
C PRO A 191 -3.34 -29.84 10.87
N VAL A 192 -4.53 -30.28 11.25
CA VAL A 192 -5.72 -30.18 10.39
C VAL A 192 -6.03 -28.69 10.18
N ARG A 193 -6.04 -28.26 8.92
CA ARG A 193 -6.27 -26.86 8.54
C ARG A 193 -7.35 -26.76 7.47
N ASN A 194 -8.19 -25.74 7.61
CA ASN A 194 -9.14 -25.35 6.58
C ASN A 194 -8.42 -24.47 5.54
N ALA A 195 -7.76 -25.09 4.57
CA ALA A 195 -7.01 -24.38 3.52
C ALA A 195 -7.81 -24.17 2.22
N ASP A 196 -9.02 -24.70 2.13
CA ASP A 196 -9.84 -24.67 0.90
C ASP A 196 -10.67 -23.39 0.75
N ILE A 197 -10.91 -22.66 1.84
CA ILE A 197 -11.63 -21.39 1.81
C ILE A 197 -10.62 -20.25 1.78
N VAL A 198 -10.72 -19.40 0.76
CA VAL A 198 -9.86 -18.21 0.61
C VAL A 198 -10.71 -16.95 0.48
N ILE A 199 -10.19 -15.84 0.99
CA ILE A 199 -10.69 -14.49 0.71
C ILE A 199 -10.39 -14.20 -0.76
N ASN A 200 -11.43 -14.01 -1.56
CA ASN A 200 -11.34 -13.98 -3.02
C ASN A 200 -11.54 -12.57 -3.60
N GLU A 201 -12.43 -11.77 -2.99
CA GLU A 201 -12.73 -10.42 -3.46
C GLU A 201 -13.11 -9.51 -2.29
N ILE A 202 -12.66 -8.25 -2.30
CA ILE A 202 -12.96 -7.25 -1.27
C ILE A 202 -13.36 -5.93 -1.92
N MET A 203 -14.56 -5.45 -1.61
CA MET A 203 -14.96 -4.07 -1.89
C MET A 203 -14.91 -3.28 -0.57
N TYR A 204 -13.76 -2.68 -0.25
CA TYR A 204 -13.58 -1.94 1.01
C TYR A 204 -13.90 -0.45 0.90
N ASN A 205 -13.80 0.13 -0.31
CA ASN A 205 -14.09 1.55 -0.54
C ASN A 205 -14.85 1.71 -1.88
N ALA A 206 -16.16 1.59 -1.83
CA ALA A 206 -17.01 1.78 -3.01
C ALA A 206 -17.14 3.28 -3.36
N PRO A 207 -17.26 3.65 -4.66
CA PRO A 207 -17.34 5.05 -5.06
C PRO A 207 -18.43 5.86 -4.32
N SER A 208 -18.10 7.12 -4.01
CA SER A 208 -18.95 8.03 -3.23
C SER A 208 -19.18 7.56 -1.78
N ASP A 209 -18.20 6.89 -1.20
CA ASP A 209 -18.18 6.40 0.19
C ASP A 209 -19.42 5.53 0.50
N ARG A 210 -19.83 4.71 -0.48
CA ARG A 210 -21.07 3.94 -0.40
C ARG A 210 -20.87 2.67 0.42
N ARG A 211 -20.88 2.82 1.74
CA ARG A 211 -20.72 1.71 2.69
C ARG A 211 -21.68 0.53 2.49
N THR A 212 -22.91 0.76 2.04
CA THR A 212 -23.86 -0.35 1.76
C THR A 212 -23.39 -1.28 0.64
N ALA A 213 -22.40 -0.86 -0.16
CA ALA A 213 -21.82 -1.65 -1.23
C ALA A 213 -20.57 -2.43 -0.81
N GLU A 214 -20.12 -2.30 0.45
CA GLU A 214 -18.98 -3.06 0.96
C GLU A 214 -19.31 -4.55 1.09
N PHE A 215 -18.36 -5.39 0.71
CA PHE A 215 -18.47 -6.84 0.85
C PHE A 215 -17.11 -7.52 0.91
N ILE A 216 -17.11 -8.73 1.46
CA ILE A 216 -16.02 -9.71 1.43
C ILE A 216 -16.56 -10.94 0.73
N GLU A 217 -15.87 -11.45 -0.28
CA GLU A 217 -16.22 -12.71 -0.93
C GLU A 217 -15.25 -13.82 -0.53
N LEU A 218 -15.81 -14.98 -0.24
CA LEU A 218 -15.09 -16.22 -0.02
C LEU A 218 -15.22 -17.13 -1.24
N TYR A 219 -14.15 -17.84 -1.56
CA TYR A 219 -14.13 -18.89 -2.58
C TYR A 219 -13.68 -20.22 -1.99
N ASN A 220 -14.40 -21.28 -2.32
CA ASN A 220 -13.98 -22.65 -2.01
C ASN A 220 -13.21 -23.24 -3.21
N LYS A 221 -11.88 -23.29 -3.10
CA LYS A 221 -11.00 -23.90 -4.12
C LYS A 221 -10.92 -25.43 -4.01
N GLY A 222 -11.48 -26.00 -2.95
CA GLY A 222 -11.52 -27.42 -2.67
C GLY A 222 -12.49 -28.20 -3.55
N GLN A 223 -12.46 -29.52 -3.37
CA GLN A 223 -13.32 -30.47 -4.10
C GLN A 223 -14.56 -30.91 -3.30
N LEU A 224 -14.66 -30.49 -2.05
CA LEU A 224 -15.75 -30.84 -1.13
C LEU A 224 -16.48 -29.59 -0.66
N SER A 225 -17.73 -29.77 -0.22
CA SER A 225 -18.46 -28.72 0.48
C SER A 225 -17.83 -28.46 1.84
N VAL A 226 -17.67 -27.19 2.23
CA VAL A 226 -17.18 -26.77 3.54
C VAL A 226 -18.34 -26.15 4.32
N ASP A 227 -18.55 -26.64 5.55
CA ASP A 227 -19.50 -26.06 6.50
C ASP A 227 -18.80 -24.95 7.29
N LEU A 228 -19.34 -23.74 7.21
CA LEU A 228 -18.81 -22.56 7.88
C LEU A 228 -19.55 -22.27 9.20
N SER A 229 -20.42 -23.15 9.66
CA SER A 229 -21.18 -22.94 10.90
C SER A 229 -20.25 -22.65 12.09
N GLY A 230 -20.45 -21.50 12.75
CA GLY A 230 -19.63 -21.08 13.88
C GLY A 230 -18.26 -20.49 13.53
N TRP A 231 -17.91 -20.42 12.24
CA TRP A 231 -16.74 -19.65 11.78
C TRP A 231 -16.97 -18.16 12.04
N ARG A 232 -15.90 -17.37 11.99
CA ARG A 232 -15.93 -15.95 12.32
C ARG A 232 -15.01 -15.13 11.43
N ILE A 233 -15.45 -13.92 11.10
CA ILE A 233 -14.56 -12.82 10.70
C ILE A 233 -14.28 -12.02 11.97
N VAL A 234 -13.02 -11.98 12.38
CA VAL A 234 -12.61 -11.48 13.71
C VAL A 234 -11.84 -10.17 13.67
N ASP A 235 -11.15 -9.89 12.55
CA ASP A 235 -10.44 -8.63 12.30
C ASP A 235 -11.04 -7.91 11.08
N GLY A 236 -11.02 -6.58 11.10
CA GLY A 236 -11.62 -5.71 10.08
C GLY A 236 -13.12 -5.46 10.31
N VAL A 237 -13.92 -6.52 10.25
CA VAL A 237 -15.36 -6.50 10.54
C VAL A 237 -15.73 -7.63 11.49
N GLY A 238 -16.88 -7.51 12.17
CA GLY A 238 -17.39 -8.57 13.05
C GLY A 238 -18.51 -9.34 12.37
N PHE A 239 -18.31 -10.63 12.10
CA PHE A 239 -19.33 -11.52 11.53
C PHE A 239 -19.18 -12.94 12.05
N GLU A 240 -20.28 -13.56 12.45
CA GLU A 240 -20.35 -14.98 12.81
C GLU A 240 -21.22 -15.70 11.78
N PHE A 241 -20.70 -16.78 11.21
CA PHE A 241 -21.38 -17.51 10.16
C PHE A 241 -22.54 -18.33 10.74
N PRO A 242 -23.80 -18.09 10.31
CA PRO A 242 -24.96 -18.78 10.88
C PRO A 242 -24.91 -20.30 10.69
N PRO A 243 -25.54 -21.08 11.59
CA PRO A 243 -25.65 -22.52 11.44
C PRO A 243 -26.25 -22.93 10.09
N GLY A 244 -25.64 -23.92 9.43
CA GLY A 244 -26.03 -24.42 8.12
C GLY A 244 -25.42 -23.66 6.93
N THR A 245 -24.54 -22.68 7.18
CA THR A 245 -23.84 -21.97 6.11
C THR A 245 -22.82 -22.89 5.44
N ASN A 246 -22.96 -23.13 4.14
CA ASN A 246 -22.10 -24.03 3.39
C ASN A 246 -21.63 -23.38 2.09
N ILE A 247 -20.37 -23.64 1.71
CA ILE A 247 -19.86 -23.31 0.38
C ILE A 247 -19.54 -24.62 -0.35
N GLY A 248 -20.23 -24.88 -1.46
CA GLY A 248 -19.96 -26.01 -2.33
C GLY A 248 -18.60 -25.89 -3.06
N PRO A 249 -18.09 -26.99 -3.64
CA PRO A 249 -16.82 -26.95 -4.37
C PRO A 249 -16.87 -25.95 -5.53
N GLY A 250 -15.82 -25.15 -5.69
CA GLY A 250 -15.72 -24.13 -6.74
C GLY A 250 -16.78 -23.03 -6.66
N SER A 251 -17.43 -22.85 -5.51
CA SER A 251 -18.51 -21.89 -5.30
C SER A 251 -18.03 -20.67 -4.51
N PHE A 252 -18.78 -19.57 -4.63
CA PHE A 252 -18.52 -18.29 -3.97
C PHE A 252 -19.58 -17.99 -2.91
N LEU A 253 -19.21 -17.25 -1.86
CA LEU A 253 -20.14 -16.72 -0.86
C LEU A 253 -19.75 -15.28 -0.50
N VAL A 254 -20.71 -14.37 -0.65
CA VAL A 254 -20.53 -12.96 -0.31
C VAL A 254 -21.03 -12.70 1.11
N VAL A 255 -20.18 -12.06 1.93
CA VAL A 255 -20.51 -11.51 3.24
C VAL A 255 -20.56 -9.99 3.11
N ALA A 256 -21.77 -9.42 3.17
CA ALA A 256 -22.04 -8.04 2.82
C ALA A 256 -22.27 -7.13 4.04
N ALA A 257 -21.96 -5.84 3.88
CA ALA A 257 -22.39 -4.79 4.81
C ALA A 257 -23.91 -4.61 4.78
N ASP A 258 -24.51 -4.75 3.59
CA ASP A 258 -25.95 -4.73 3.36
C ASP A 258 -26.32 -5.81 2.33
N ALA A 259 -26.75 -6.97 2.81
CA ALA A 259 -27.10 -8.11 1.97
C ALA A 259 -28.33 -7.84 1.08
N GLU A 260 -29.24 -6.96 1.47
CA GLU A 260 -30.39 -6.58 0.62
C GLU A 260 -29.92 -5.70 -0.54
N TRP A 261 -29.05 -4.72 -0.26
CA TRP A 261 -28.45 -3.88 -1.30
C TRP A 261 -27.67 -4.70 -2.33
N ILE A 262 -26.90 -5.71 -1.89
CA ILE A 262 -26.18 -6.61 -2.80
C ILE A 262 -27.17 -7.39 -3.68
N ARG A 263 -28.24 -7.97 -3.13
CA ARG A 263 -29.25 -8.68 -3.95
C ARG A 263 -29.92 -7.77 -4.98
N ASP A 264 -30.23 -6.54 -4.61
CA ASP A 264 -30.87 -5.57 -5.50
C ASP A 264 -30.00 -5.17 -6.71
N ASN A 265 -28.67 -5.20 -6.56
CA ASN A 265 -27.74 -4.70 -7.59
C ASN A 265 -26.99 -5.81 -8.34
N TYR A 266 -26.83 -7.00 -7.75
CA TYR A 266 -26.12 -8.14 -8.36
C TYR A 266 -27.06 -9.31 -8.73
N GLY A 267 -28.31 -9.30 -8.27
CA GLY A 267 -29.30 -10.34 -8.53
C GLY A 267 -29.19 -11.51 -7.55
N ASP A 268 -29.54 -12.71 -8.03
CA ASP A 268 -29.58 -13.94 -7.23
C ASP A 268 -28.17 -14.55 -7.11
N ILE A 269 -27.34 -13.95 -6.26
CA ILE A 269 -26.01 -14.47 -5.88
C ILE A 269 -26.03 -14.99 -4.44
N PRO A 270 -25.16 -15.96 -4.07
CA PRO A 270 -25.03 -16.40 -2.69
C PRO A 270 -24.50 -15.25 -1.81
N VAL A 271 -25.38 -14.67 -1.00
CA VAL A 271 -25.03 -13.54 -0.12
C VAL A 271 -25.67 -13.67 1.26
N ILE A 272 -24.83 -13.50 2.28
CA ILE A 272 -25.17 -13.37 3.69
C ILE A 272 -24.67 -12.03 4.23
N GLY A 273 -25.12 -11.68 5.43
CA GLY A 273 -24.86 -10.38 6.06
C GLY A 273 -25.86 -10.15 7.19
N ASN A 274 -25.90 -8.99 7.82
CA ASN A 274 -25.04 -7.81 7.62
C ASN A 274 -23.89 -7.85 8.63
N PHE A 275 -22.64 -7.75 8.19
CA PHE A 275 -21.52 -7.68 9.13
C PHE A 275 -21.56 -6.40 9.96
N SER A 276 -20.97 -6.46 11.17
CA SER A 276 -20.81 -5.29 12.05
C SER A 276 -19.47 -4.61 11.80
N GLY A 277 -19.38 -3.30 12.11
CA GLY A 277 -18.20 -2.52 11.74
C GLY A 277 -18.22 -2.09 10.27
N GLN A 278 -17.09 -1.62 9.77
CA GLN A 278 -16.89 -1.20 8.38
C GLN A 278 -15.48 -1.56 7.96
N LEU A 279 -15.30 -1.81 6.68
CA LEU A 279 -13.97 -1.92 6.12
C LEU A 279 -13.29 -0.54 6.14
N ARG A 280 -11.99 -0.48 6.43
CA ARG A 280 -11.22 0.76 6.49
C ARG A 280 -10.64 1.12 5.13
N ASP A 281 -11.03 2.27 4.62
CA ASP A 281 -10.45 2.89 3.42
C ASP A 281 -8.92 3.03 3.48
N SER A 282 -8.34 3.16 4.69
CA SER A 282 -6.91 3.29 4.90
C SER A 282 -6.12 1.96 4.86
N GLY A 283 -6.80 0.83 4.72
CA GLY A 283 -6.23 -0.51 4.88
C GLY A 283 -6.32 -1.03 6.32
N GLU A 284 -6.42 -2.35 6.45
CA GLU A 284 -6.44 -3.07 7.73
C GLU A 284 -6.20 -4.58 7.53
N LEU A 285 -6.09 -5.30 8.64
CA LEU A 285 -6.11 -6.77 8.66
C LEU A 285 -7.56 -7.27 8.60
N LEU A 286 -7.82 -8.18 7.67
CA LEU A 286 -9.01 -9.01 7.62
C LEU A 286 -8.61 -10.45 7.93
N ARG A 287 -9.29 -11.08 8.89
CA ARG A 287 -8.99 -12.44 9.34
C ARG A 287 -10.25 -13.29 9.46
N ILE A 288 -10.18 -14.51 8.93
CA ILE A 288 -11.19 -15.54 9.07
C ILE A 288 -10.67 -16.66 9.95
N GLU A 289 -11.47 -17.04 10.94
CA GLU A 289 -11.22 -18.16 11.82
C GLU A 289 -12.31 -19.20 11.66
N ASP A 290 -11.93 -20.49 11.76
CA ASP A 290 -12.90 -21.58 11.78
C ASP A 290 -13.60 -21.68 13.14
N SER A 291 -14.47 -22.70 13.29
CA SER A 291 -15.20 -22.92 14.54
C SER A 291 -14.30 -23.21 15.75
N ASN A 292 -13.02 -23.53 15.50
CA ASN A 292 -12.03 -23.79 16.53
C ASN A 292 -11.13 -22.59 16.84
N GLY A 293 -11.41 -21.42 16.26
CA GLY A 293 -10.54 -20.25 16.39
C GLY A 293 -9.24 -20.34 15.57
N ASN A 294 -9.12 -21.35 14.70
CA ASN A 294 -7.94 -21.51 13.86
C ASN A 294 -7.99 -20.58 12.66
N LEU A 295 -6.86 -19.98 12.29
CA LEU A 295 -6.76 -19.16 11.09
C LEU A 295 -7.06 -19.97 9.83
N VAL A 296 -8.10 -19.57 9.10
CA VAL A 296 -8.42 -20.09 7.77
C VAL A 296 -7.63 -19.32 6.71
N ASP A 297 -7.84 -18.00 6.67
CA ASP A 297 -7.18 -17.11 5.73
C ASP A 297 -7.18 -15.67 6.27
N GLN A 298 -6.22 -14.87 5.80
CA GLN A 298 -6.13 -13.46 6.15
C GLN A 298 -5.51 -12.62 5.03
N VAL A 299 -5.79 -11.33 5.07
CA VAL A 299 -5.13 -10.34 4.22
C VAL A 299 -5.01 -9.02 4.96
N TYR A 300 -3.81 -8.42 4.94
CA TYR A 300 -3.63 -7.03 5.31
C TYR A 300 -3.62 -6.18 4.05
N TYR A 301 -4.78 -5.65 3.66
CA TYR A 301 -4.90 -4.87 2.44
C TYR A 301 -4.53 -3.40 2.67
N TYR A 302 -4.11 -2.73 1.59
CA TYR A 302 -3.76 -1.30 1.59
C TYR A 302 -4.36 -0.59 0.38
N PRO A 303 -4.59 0.74 0.46
CA PRO A 303 -5.34 1.45 -0.56
C PRO A 303 -4.63 1.65 -1.90
N SER A 304 -3.29 1.60 -1.94
CA SER A 304 -2.52 1.80 -3.19
C SER A 304 -1.05 1.44 -2.98
N GLY A 305 -0.21 1.66 -4.00
CA GLY A 305 1.19 1.27 -4.01
C GLY A 305 1.36 0.02 -4.85
N ASP A 306 1.86 -1.04 -4.27
CA ASP A 306 1.85 -2.34 -4.94
C ASP A 306 0.43 -2.97 -4.93
N TRP A 307 -0.47 -2.47 -4.09
CA TRP A 307 -1.88 -2.88 -4.03
C TRP A 307 -2.75 -2.23 -5.14
N PRO A 308 -3.93 -2.78 -5.47
CA PRO A 308 -4.82 -2.22 -6.50
C PRO A 308 -5.37 -0.82 -6.18
N GLU A 309 -4.76 0.23 -6.75
CA GLU A 309 -5.12 1.62 -6.43
C GLU A 309 -6.56 2.03 -6.77
N HIS A 310 -7.19 1.42 -7.78
CA HIS A 310 -8.57 1.73 -8.14
C HIS A 310 -9.61 1.13 -7.18
N ALA A 311 -9.18 0.25 -6.26
CA ALA A 311 -10.04 -0.25 -5.19
C ALA A 311 -10.27 0.78 -4.07
N ASP A 312 -9.51 1.88 -4.05
CA ASP A 312 -9.61 2.97 -3.09
C ASP A 312 -10.65 4.03 -3.52
N GLY A 313 -11.91 3.62 -3.70
CA GLY A 313 -13.01 4.56 -3.98
C GLY A 313 -13.12 5.00 -5.44
N ASP A 314 -12.33 4.40 -6.32
CA ASP A 314 -12.28 4.69 -7.76
C ASP A 314 -12.97 3.59 -8.60
N GLY A 315 -13.58 2.61 -7.95
CA GLY A 315 -14.65 1.78 -8.51
C GLY A 315 -14.35 0.31 -8.68
N SER A 316 -13.08 -0.10 -8.67
CA SER A 316 -12.76 -1.53 -8.64
C SER A 316 -13.04 -2.12 -7.25
N SER A 317 -13.34 -3.40 -7.17
CA SER A 317 -13.02 -4.21 -5.99
C SER A 317 -11.58 -4.70 -6.10
N MET A 318 -11.05 -5.22 -4.99
CA MET A 318 -9.78 -5.94 -4.95
C MET A 318 -10.05 -7.43 -5.18
N GLU A 319 -9.54 -7.98 -6.28
CA GLU A 319 -9.74 -9.37 -6.72
C GLU A 319 -8.45 -10.17 -6.59
N LEU A 320 -8.53 -11.35 -5.97
CA LEU A 320 -7.45 -12.33 -5.95
C LEU A 320 -7.28 -12.94 -7.34
N LYS A 321 -6.06 -12.95 -7.88
CA LYS A 321 -5.82 -13.45 -9.24
C LYS A 321 -5.86 -14.98 -9.33
N HIS A 322 -5.43 -15.67 -8.29
CA HIS A 322 -5.48 -17.14 -8.23
C HIS A 322 -5.57 -17.60 -6.77
N PRO A 323 -6.41 -18.59 -6.44
CA PRO A 323 -6.65 -19.06 -5.06
C PRO A 323 -5.47 -19.81 -4.41
N ASP A 324 -4.34 -19.94 -5.12
CA ASP A 324 -3.10 -20.57 -4.62
C ASP A 324 -1.95 -19.57 -4.56
N MET A 325 -2.23 -18.29 -4.73
CA MET A 325 -1.29 -17.20 -4.46
C MET A 325 -1.46 -16.72 -3.03
N ASP A 326 -0.36 -16.31 -2.39
CA ASP A 326 -0.35 -15.78 -1.02
C ASP A 326 -1.14 -14.46 -0.92
N ASN A 327 -2.23 -14.47 -0.16
CA ASN A 327 -3.13 -13.34 0.06
C ASN A 327 -2.46 -12.14 0.74
N GLU A 328 -1.36 -12.34 1.47
CA GLU A 328 -0.60 -11.23 2.05
C GLU A 328 0.23 -10.46 1.01
N SER A 329 0.40 -11.02 -0.19
CA SER A 329 1.21 -10.41 -1.23
C SER A 329 0.38 -9.46 -2.10
N PRO A 330 0.75 -8.18 -2.24
CA PRO A 330 0.05 -7.25 -3.13
C PRO A 330 0.02 -7.72 -4.58
N VAL A 331 1.05 -8.48 -5.03
CA VAL A 331 1.09 -8.98 -6.40
C VAL A 331 0.15 -10.16 -6.64
N ALA A 332 -0.52 -10.70 -5.61
CA ALA A 332 -1.61 -11.65 -5.75
C ALA A 332 -2.94 -10.97 -6.10
N TRP A 333 -3.06 -9.67 -5.83
CA TRP A 333 -4.29 -8.91 -6.00
C TRP A 333 -4.26 -7.99 -7.24
N ALA A 334 -5.42 -7.80 -7.85
CA ALA A 334 -5.64 -6.86 -8.93
C ALA A 334 -6.99 -6.14 -8.75
N GLY A 335 -7.17 -5.00 -9.41
CA GLY A 335 -8.45 -4.28 -9.38
C GLY A 335 -9.38 -4.89 -10.41
N SER A 336 -10.64 -5.12 -10.05
CA SER A 336 -11.66 -5.59 -10.99
C SER A 336 -11.76 -4.73 -12.26
N ASP A 337 -12.04 -5.36 -13.40
CA ASP A 337 -12.25 -4.66 -14.67
C ASP A 337 -13.67 -4.11 -14.78
N GLU A 338 -13.78 -2.79 -14.61
CA GLU A 338 -15.05 -2.06 -14.69
C GLU A 338 -15.37 -1.52 -16.10
N SER A 339 -14.47 -1.68 -17.06
CA SER A 339 -14.49 -0.98 -18.35
C SER A 339 -15.74 -1.23 -19.19
N GLN A 340 -16.40 -2.37 -18.99
CA GLN A 340 -17.60 -2.77 -19.74
C GLN A 340 -18.92 -2.55 -18.98
N LYS A 341 -18.89 -2.12 -17.71
CA LYS A 341 -20.10 -2.07 -16.88
C LYS A 341 -20.94 -0.82 -17.08
N SER A 342 -20.31 0.30 -17.41
CA SER A 342 -21.04 1.52 -17.75
C SER A 342 -21.42 1.55 -19.23
N ARG A 343 -22.51 2.26 -19.54
CA ARG A 343 -23.02 2.41 -20.91
C ARG A 343 -22.77 3.82 -21.43
N MET A 344 -22.54 3.92 -22.74
CA MET A 344 -22.45 5.20 -23.44
C MET A 344 -23.80 5.92 -23.38
N GLN A 345 -23.80 7.18 -22.92
CA GLN A 345 -24.99 8.03 -22.82
C GLN A 345 -24.71 9.38 -23.45
N THR A 346 -25.74 9.99 -24.04
CA THR A 346 -25.66 11.32 -24.62
C THR A 346 -25.94 12.38 -23.56
N PHE A 347 -25.04 13.36 -23.44
CA PHE A 347 -25.16 14.52 -22.58
C PHE A 347 -25.36 15.76 -23.44
N THR A 348 -26.23 16.67 -23.01
CA THR A 348 -26.52 17.93 -23.70
C THR A 348 -26.56 19.08 -22.70
N TYR A 349 -25.99 20.22 -23.10
CA TYR A 349 -26.07 21.47 -22.35
C TYR A 349 -26.30 22.63 -23.33
N THR A 350 -27.29 23.47 -23.04
CA THR A 350 -27.58 24.67 -23.83
C THR A 350 -27.54 25.87 -22.91
N ASP A 351 -26.79 26.90 -23.32
CA ASP A 351 -26.68 28.14 -22.57
C ASP A 351 -26.23 29.30 -23.49
N ILE A 352 -26.35 30.51 -22.98
CA ILE A 352 -25.89 31.73 -23.64
C ILE A 352 -24.38 31.85 -23.45
N PHE A 353 -23.64 32.17 -24.52
CA PHE A 353 -22.22 32.52 -24.40
C PHE A 353 -22.08 33.97 -23.93
N ASP A 354 -21.75 34.15 -22.66
CA ASP A 354 -21.66 35.44 -22.00
C ASP A 354 -20.22 36.01 -22.02
N ARG A 355 -20.12 37.34 -22.02
CA ARG A 355 -18.82 38.00 -21.94
C ARG A 355 -18.34 38.08 -20.50
N VAL A 356 -17.25 37.37 -20.19
CA VAL A 356 -16.51 37.57 -18.93
C VAL A 356 -15.50 38.73 -19.10
N THR A 357 -15.71 39.82 -18.37
CA THR A 357 -14.98 41.09 -18.53
C THR A 357 -13.50 41.06 -18.11
N TRP A 358 -13.04 39.98 -17.49
CA TRP A 358 -11.69 39.89 -16.90
C TRP A 358 -10.60 39.41 -17.88
N SER A 359 -10.95 38.86 -19.05
CA SER A 359 -9.98 38.37 -20.05
C SER A 359 -10.06 39.18 -21.36
N PRO A 360 -8.99 39.89 -21.78
CA PRO A 360 -8.95 40.51 -23.09
C PRO A 360 -8.76 39.42 -24.16
N LEU A 361 -9.87 38.92 -24.71
CA LEU A 361 -9.86 38.01 -25.85
C LEU A 361 -9.30 38.75 -27.06
N THR A 362 -8.08 38.38 -27.47
CA THR A 362 -7.41 38.95 -28.66
C THR A 362 -7.43 38.01 -29.85
N GLY A 363 -8.01 36.80 -29.70
CA GLY A 363 -8.27 35.83 -30.76
C GLY A 363 -8.34 34.39 -30.23
N GLY A 364 -9.04 33.51 -30.95
CA GLY A 364 -9.18 32.07 -30.62
C GLY A 364 -10.19 31.79 -29.50
N GLN A 365 -11.12 30.86 -29.75
CA GLN A 365 -11.96 30.26 -28.72
C GLN A 365 -11.60 28.79 -28.63
N GLU A 366 -11.52 28.26 -27.42
CA GLU A 366 -11.16 26.87 -27.15
C GLU A 366 -12.22 26.25 -26.24
N LEU A 367 -12.47 24.97 -26.44
CA LEU A 367 -13.23 24.13 -25.52
C LEU A 367 -12.24 23.36 -24.65
N HIS A 368 -12.37 23.49 -23.34
CA HIS A 368 -11.62 22.74 -22.34
C HIS A 368 -12.53 21.67 -21.73
N MET A 369 -12.01 20.46 -21.64
CA MET A 369 -12.59 19.35 -20.89
C MET A 369 -11.57 18.88 -19.86
N HIS A 370 -11.97 18.76 -18.60
CA HIS A 370 -11.09 18.18 -17.58
C HIS A 370 -11.85 17.44 -16.48
N LEU A 371 -11.16 16.49 -15.88
CA LEU A 371 -11.63 15.67 -14.76
C LEU A 371 -11.18 16.31 -13.45
N VAL A 372 -11.84 15.95 -12.34
CA VAL A 372 -11.62 16.55 -11.01
C VAL A 372 -10.71 15.72 -10.09
N GLY A 373 -10.08 14.70 -10.64
CA GLY A 373 -9.23 13.76 -9.94
C GLY A 373 -8.86 12.61 -10.86
N ASP A 374 -8.24 11.59 -10.29
CA ASP A 374 -7.85 10.36 -10.98
C ASP A 374 -9.13 9.73 -11.57
N ALA A 375 -9.16 9.59 -12.90
CA ALA A 375 -10.34 9.12 -13.62
C ALA A 375 -10.04 8.77 -15.08
N HIS A 376 -10.86 7.88 -15.64
CA HIS A 376 -10.88 7.58 -17.08
C HIS A 376 -12.32 7.57 -17.59
N MET A 377 -12.55 8.36 -18.64
CA MET A 377 -13.83 8.43 -19.35
C MET A 377 -13.63 8.26 -20.84
N LEU A 378 -14.56 7.57 -21.49
CA LEU A 378 -14.63 7.52 -22.95
C LEU A 378 -15.63 8.57 -23.41
N ILE A 379 -15.20 9.45 -24.31
CA ILE A 379 -15.99 10.55 -24.85
C ILE A 379 -15.96 10.49 -26.39
N LYS A 380 -17.10 10.64 -27.04
CA LYS A 380 -17.19 10.73 -28.51
C LYS A 380 -18.30 11.67 -28.95
N ASN A 381 -18.39 11.91 -30.25
CA ASN A 381 -19.44 12.74 -30.86
C ASN A 381 -19.53 14.16 -30.26
N VAL A 382 -18.39 14.73 -29.83
CA VAL A 382 -18.33 16.07 -29.25
C VAL A 382 -18.73 17.12 -30.29
N SER A 383 -19.77 17.88 -29.99
CA SER A 383 -20.33 18.88 -30.89
C SER A 383 -20.82 20.11 -30.14
N MET A 384 -20.50 21.30 -30.65
CA MET A 384 -21.04 22.57 -30.18
C MET A 384 -21.67 23.31 -31.36
N LYS A 385 -22.91 23.77 -31.23
CA LYS A 385 -23.69 24.36 -32.35
C LYS A 385 -24.47 25.59 -31.90
N LEU A 386 -24.53 26.61 -32.75
CA LEU A 386 -25.36 27.81 -32.54
C LEU A 386 -26.85 27.43 -32.61
N ASN A 387 -27.62 27.77 -31.57
CA ASN A 387 -29.04 27.42 -31.43
C ASN A 387 -29.33 25.93 -31.66
N GLY A 388 -28.39 25.03 -31.34
CA GLY A 388 -28.52 23.59 -31.59
C GLY A 388 -28.53 23.14 -33.06
N ALA A 389 -28.28 24.05 -34.01
CA ALA A 389 -28.38 23.80 -35.45
C ALA A 389 -27.08 24.12 -36.21
N GLY A 390 -27.00 23.69 -37.47
CA GLY A 390 -25.87 24.00 -38.35
C GLY A 390 -24.62 23.12 -38.13
N SER A 391 -23.46 23.65 -38.54
CA SER A 391 -22.18 22.96 -38.48
C SER A 391 -21.64 22.85 -37.06
N ASN A 392 -20.97 21.75 -36.76
CA ASN A 392 -20.21 21.62 -35.51
C ASN A 392 -19.08 22.67 -35.47
N LEU A 393 -19.01 23.42 -34.38
CA LEU A 393 -17.98 24.44 -34.15
C LEU A 393 -16.71 23.85 -33.55
N VAL A 394 -16.75 22.64 -32.97
CA VAL A 394 -15.56 21.95 -32.46
C VAL A 394 -14.72 21.46 -33.64
N LYS A 395 -13.47 21.89 -33.71
CA LYS A 395 -12.56 21.50 -34.79
C LYS A 395 -11.93 20.14 -34.47
N ASN A 396 -11.90 19.25 -35.46
CA ASN A 396 -11.16 17.99 -35.38
C ASN A 396 -11.46 17.15 -34.10
N PRO A 397 -12.73 16.99 -33.67
CA PRO A 397 -13.08 16.42 -32.35
C PRO A 397 -12.71 14.95 -32.16
N SER A 398 -12.23 14.27 -33.21
CA SER A 398 -11.93 12.83 -33.22
C SER A 398 -10.47 12.53 -33.51
N VAL A 399 -9.56 13.51 -33.38
CA VAL A 399 -8.11 13.30 -33.53
C VAL A 399 -7.33 13.97 -32.40
N MET A 400 -6.23 13.34 -31.99
CA MET A 400 -5.23 13.96 -31.11
C MET A 400 -4.37 14.91 -31.93
N SER A 401 -4.01 16.05 -31.36
CA SER A 401 -3.02 16.93 -31.97
C SER A 401 -1.63 16.28 -31.89
N SER A 402 -0.87 16.36 -32.99
CA SER A 402 0.53 15.93 -33.04
C SER A 402 1.51 17.03 -32.62
N SER A 403 1.00 18.17 -32.17
CA SER A 403 1.75 19.38 -31.81
C SER A 403 1.08 20.09 -30.62
N ASN A 404 1.71 21.12 -30.07
CA ASN A 404 1.08 21.98 -29.05
C ASN A 404 0.06 22.96 -29.67
N SER A 405 -0.80 22.48 -30.55
CA SER A 405 -1.80 23.31 -31.25
C SER A 405 -3.14 22.60 -31.30
N SER A 406 -4.11 23.16 -30.59
CA SER A 406 -5.50 22.69 -30.49
C SER A 406 -6.32 22.88 -31.78
N ALA A 407 -5.80 23.65 -32.74
CA ALA A 407 -6.36 23.77 -34.09
C ALA A 407 -6.38 22.43 -34.87
N ASN A 408 -5.45 21.53 -34.55
CA ASN A 408 -5.28 20.25 -35.24
C ASN A 408 -5.97 19.06 -34.55
N GLY A 409 -6.62 19.28 -33.41
CA GLY A 409 -7.23 18.22 -32.59
C GLY A 409 -6.99 18.45 -31.10
N TRP A 410 -7.28 17.42 -30.30
CA TRP A 410 -7.16 17.50 -28.84
C TRP A 410 -5.69 17.61 -28.38
N VAL A 411 -5.41 18.60 -27.55
CA VAL A 411 -4.16 18.77 -26.80
C VAL A 411 -4.45 18.42 -25.35
N CYS A 412 -3.88 17.33 -24.85
CA CYS A 412 -4.06 16.88 -23.47
C CYS A 412 -2.75 17.03 -22.71
N GLN A 413 -2.77 17.77 -21.61
CA GLN A 413 -1.57 18.19 -20.89
C GLN A 413 -1.73 18.05 -19.38
N GLY A 414 -0.59 18.13 -18.68
CA GLY A 414 -0.57 18.16 -17.23
C GLY A 414 -1.06 16.84 -16.68
N THR A 415 -2.07 16.87 -15.80
CA THR A 415 -2.69 15.65 -15.28
C THR A 415 -3.42 14.82 -16.33
N HIS A 416 -3.71 15.39 -17.51
CA HIS A 416 -4.45 14.73 -18.59
C HIS A 416 -3.55 14.13 -19.67
N TRP A 417 -2.23 14.14 -19.47
CA TRP A 417 -1.23 13.73 -20.47
C TRP A 417 -1.42 12.31 -21.01
N GLY A 418 -1.98 11.40 -20.20
CA GLY A 418 -2.22 10.00 -20.57
C GLY A 418 -3.41 9.80 -21.51
N SER A 419 -4.12 10.88 -21.87
CA SER A 419 -5.29 10.80 -22.75
C SER A 419 -4.90 10.49 -24.20
N PHE A 420 -5.74 9.72 -24.89
CA PHE A 420 -5.52 9.31 -26.27
C PHE A 420 -6.83 9.14 -27.04
N ILE A 421 -6.76 9.08 -28.37
CA ILE A 421 -7.91 8.72 -29.20
C ILE A 421 -7.68 7.36 -29.85
N GLU A 422 -8.67 6.49 -29.69
CA GLU A 422 -8.73 5.19 -30.35
C GLU A 422 -10.08 5.06 -31.06
N ASN A 423 -10.08 4.69 -32.35
CA ASN A 423 -11.30 4.51 -33.15
C ASN A 423 -12.27 5.71 -33.09
N GLY A 424 -11.74 6.94 -33.01
CA GLY A 424 -12.52 8.18 -32.94
C GLY A 424 -13.14 8.48 -31.56
N VAL A 425 -12.81 7.70 -30.53
CA VAL A 425 -13.22 7.90 -29.14
C VAL A 425 -12.05 8.50 -28.35
N LEU A 426 -12.29 9.63 -27.70
CA LEU A 426 -11.36 10.23 -26.74
C LEU A 426 -11.42 9.46 -25.43
N ASN A 427 -10.34 8.76 -25.12
CA ASN A 427 -10.03 8.25 -23.80
C ASN A 427 -9.43 9.40 -22.99
N LEU A 428 -10.29 10.12 -22.27
CA LEU A 428 -9.88 11.19 -21.38
C LEU A 428 -9.43 10.55 -20.06
N VAL A 429 -8.11 10.55 -19.83
CA VAL A 429 -7.47 9.95 -18.65
C VAL A 429 -6.84 11.07 -17.83
N ALA A 430 -7.06 11.05 -16.52
CA ALA A 430 -6.47 11.97 -15.57
C ALA A 430 -5.78 11.21 -14.44
N ASP A 431 -4.60 11.67 -14.02
CA ASP A 431 -3.87 11.22 -12.83
C ASP A 431 -3.84 12.30 -11.72
N GLY A 432 -4.84 13.18 -11.75
CA GLY A 432 -5.02 14.24 -10.77
C GLY A 432 -6.10 15.24 -11.16
N HIS A 433 -6.30 16.23 -10.29
CA HIS A 433 -7.29 17.28 -10.50
C HIS A 433 -6.90 18.22 -11.65
N GLY A 434 -7.81 18.39 -12.61
CA GLY A 434 -7.63 19.27 -13.75
C GLY A 434 -7.82 20.77 -13.44
N ASP A 435 -7.38 21.63 -14.35
CA ASP A 435 -7.60 23.07 -14.29
C ASP A 435 -7.76 23.69 -15.67
N ASN A 436 -8.06 24.98 -15.73
CA ASN A 436 -8.27 25.71 -16.98
C ASN A 436 -6.97 26.16 -17.66
N LYS A 437 -5.79 25.73 -17.19
CA LYS A 437 -4.49 26.13 -17.71
C LYS A 437 -3.73 24.98 -18.33
N ALA A 438 -3.14 24.10 -17.54
CA ALA A 438 -2.21 23.09 -18.03
C ALA A 438 -2.75 21.67 -17.86
N ASN A 439 -3.78 21.49 -17.05
CA ASN A 439 -4.22 20.17 -16.58
C ASN A 439 -5.60 19.86 -17.17
N ARG A 440 -5.66 19.69 -18.50
CA ARG A 440 -6.91 19.54 -19.27
C ARG A 440 -6.69 18.93 -20.65
N ALA A 441 -7.79 18.56 -21.28
CA ALA A 441 -7.91 18.40 -22.72
C ALA A 441 -8.46 19.69 -23.35
N GLU A 442 -7.79 20.21 -24.38
CA GLU A 442 -8.13 21.44 -25.09
C GLU A 442 -8.33 21.15 -26.57
N VAL A 443 -9.35 21.77 -27.18
CA VAL A 443 -9.57 21.75 -28.63
C VAL A 443 -10.13 23.08 -29.12
N ASP A 444 -9.74 23.49 -30.32
CA ASP A 444 -10.21 24.73 -30.93
C ASP A 444 -11.73 24.72 -31.21
N LEU A 445 -12.35 25.88 -31.03
CA LEU A 445 -13.69 26.19 -31.51
C LEU A 445 -13.63 27.12 -32.73
N GLY A 446 -14.71 27.08 -33.52
CA GLY A 446 -15.07 28.15 -34.44
C GLY A 446 -15.42 29.44 -33.69
N ASN A 447 -15.64 30.53 -34.44
CA ASN A 447 -15.93 31.82 -33.83
C ASN A 447 -17.26 31.79 -33.04
N LEU A 448 -17.18 32.11 -31.75
CA LEU A 448 -18.36 32.34 -30.90
C LEU A 448 -18.70 33.83 -30.89
N SER A 449 -19.99 34.13 -30.78
CA SER A 449 -20.52 35.49 -30.61
C SER A 449 -21.21 35.59 -29.26
N PHE A 450 -20.95 36.67 -28.52
CA PHE A 450 -21.60 36.92 -27.24
C PHE A 450 -23.12 37.03 -27.39
N ASP A 451 -23.83 36.76 -26.29
CA ASP A 451 -25.28 36.88 -26.17
C ASP A 451 -26.01 35.98 -27.19
N LYS A 452 -25.44 34.81 -27.50
CA LYS A 452 -26.02 33.79 -28.37
C LYS A 452 -26.12 32.45 -27.66
N ASP A 453 -27.18 31.71 -27.96
CA ASP A 453 -27.38 30.35 -27.45
C ASP A 453 -26.50 29.35 -28.20
N TYR A 454 -25.74 28.56 -27.45
CA TYR A 454 -24.98 27.43 -27.97
C TYR A 454 -25.41 26.14 -27.28
N THR A 455 -25.49 25.06 -28.05
CA THR A 455 -25.77 23.71 -27.54
C THR A 455 -24.54 22.85 -27.71
N LEU A 456 -24.01 22.37 -26.60
CA LEU A 456 -22.99 21.32 -26.49
C LEU A 456 -23.69 19.96 -26.39
N THR A 457 -23.24 18.99 -27.19
CA THR A 457 -23.64 17.58 -27.10
C THR A 457 -22.41 16.69 -27.22
N PHE A 458 -22.36 15.61 -26.45
CA PHE A 458 -21.37 14.53 -26.58
C PHE A 458 -21.93 13.24 -26.00
N ASP A 459 -21.34 12.11 -26.40
CA ASP A 459 -21.59 10.82 -25.76
C ASP A 459 -20.44 10.53 -24.79
N ALA A 460 -20.75 10.08 -23.58
CA ALA A 460 -19.74 9.65 -22.62
C ALA A 460 -20.12 8.39 -21.84
N LYS A 461 -19.09 7.66 -21.39
CA LYS A 461 -19.21 6.61 -20.36
C LYS A 461 -18.01 6.65 -19.41
N TRP A 462 -18.25 6.22 -18.17
CA TRP A 462 -17.24 6.11 -17.12
C TRP A 462 -16.47 4.77 -17.23
N VAL A 463 -15.17 4.75 -16.92
CA VAL A 463 -14.37 3.51 -16.86
C VAL A 463 -13.94 3.24 -15.43
N TRP A 464 -13.30 4.23 -14.80
CA TRP A 464 -12.88 4.20 -13.40
C TRP A 464 -12.69 5.64 -12.88
N GLY A 465 -12.59 5.79 -11.56
CA GLY A 465 -12.26 7.02 -10.86
C GLY A 465 -13.41 8.00 -10.66
N LYS A 466 -13.08 9.28 -10.48
CA LYS A 466 -14.10 10.32 -10.20
C LYS A 466 -15.03 10.53 -11.41
N SER A 467 -16.33 10.61 -11.15
CA SER A 467 -17.38 10.68 -12.20
C SER A 467 -17.62 12.07 -12.79
N ARG A 468 -16.97 13.12 -12.29
CA ARG A 468 -17.27 14.51 -12.67
C ARG A 468 -16.37 15.01 -13.80
N LEU A 469 -17.01 15.43 -14.89
CA LEU A 469 -16.41 16.08 -16.04
C LEU A 469 -16.77 17.57 -16.05
N ILE A 470 -15.78 18.44 -16.12
CA ILE A 470 -15.97 19.88 -16.30
C ILE A 470 -15.73 20.22 -17.76
N VAL A 471 -16.66 20.95 -18.37
CA VAL A 471 -16.55 21.43 -19.75
C VAL A 471 -16.78 22.93 -19.78
N GLN A 472 -15.84 23.68 -20.34
CA GLN A 472 -15.93 25.14 -20.38
C GLN A 472 -15.13 25.73 -21.54
N THR A 473 -15.47 26.95 -21.92
CA THR A 473 -14.68 27.79 -22.83
C THR A 473 -13.49 28.42 -22.08
N LEU A 474 -12.43 28.77 -22.80
CA LEU A 474 -11.21 29.38 -22.23
C LEU A 474 -11.51 30.60 -21.32
N ASP A 475 -12.50 31.41 -21.70
CA ASP A 475 -12.92 32.62 -20.99
C ASP A 475 -14.02 32.40 -19.96
N HIS A 476 -14.51 31.17 -19.79
CA HIS A 476 -15.60 30.80 -18.89
C HIS A 476 -16.96 31.43 -19.28
N GLY A 477 -17.09 31.94 -20.51
CA GLY A 477 -18.35 32.51 -21.01
C GLY A 477 -19.44 31.48 -21.27
N PHE A 478 -19.05 30.21 -21.41
CA PHE A 478 -19.92 29.04 -21.51
C PHE A 478 -19.25 27.86 -20.80
N GLY A 479 -19.95 27.19 -19.90
CA GLY A 479 -19.44 26.00 -19.24
C GLY A 479 -20.39 25.39 -18.23
N THR A 480 -20.18 24.12 -17.92
CA THR A 480 -20.96 23.37 -16.92
C THR A 480 -20.17 22.17 -16.41
N SER A 481 -20.72 21.49 -15.40
CA SER A 481 -20.22 20.22 -14.90
C SER A 481 -21.22 19.10 -15.17
N PHE A 482 -20.74 17.97 -15.70
CA PHE A 482 -21.53 16.75 -15.90
C PHE A 482 -21.13 15.70 -14.87
N ASN A 483 -22.12 14.94 -14.40
CA ASN A 483 -21.90 13.73 -13.61
C ASN A 483 -22.12 12.52 -14.51
N ILE A 484 -21.06 11.79 -14.84
CA ILE A 484 -21.12 10.60 -15.69
C ILE A 484 -21.50 9.41 -14.80
N PRO A 485 -22.61 8.69 -15.06
CA PRO A 485 -23.10 7.65 -14.14
C PRO A 485 -22.09 6.52 -13.90
N ILE A 486 -21.87 6.19 -12.62
CA ILE A 486 -21.16 4.99 -12.16
C ILE A 486 -22.19 3.86 -12.01
N PRO A 487 -21.93 2.64 -12.53
CA PRO A 487 -22.78 1.47 -12.29
C PRO A 487 -22.83 1.07 -10.81
N ASN A 488 -23.92 0.47 -10.34
CA ASN A 488 -24.00 -0.04 -8.98
C ASN A 488 -23.44 -1.48 -8.83
N ASN A 489 -23.14 -2.17 -9.93
CA ASN A 489 -22.73 -3.58 -9.94
C ASN A 489 -21.22 -3.75 -10.21
N LEU A 490 -20.41 -3.06 -9.41
CA LEU A 490 -18.93 -3.06 -9.49
C LEU A 490 -18.33 -4.36 -8.92
N GLY A 491 -17.09 -4.71 -9.23
CA GLY A 491 -16.52 -6.02 -8.87
C GLY A 491 -17.20 -7.24 -9.52
N THR A 492 -16.88 -8.44 -9.07
CA THR A 492 -17.41 -9.71 -9.59
C THR A 492 -18.10 -10.59 -8.55
N PRO A 493 -18.80 -10.05 -7.52
CA PRO A 493 -19.36 -10.89 -6.47
C PRO A 493 -20.32 -11.95 -7.03
N GLY A 494 -20.14 -13.18 -6.56
CA GLY A 494 -20.80 -14.40 -6.98
C GLY A 494 -20.27 -15.01 -8.29
N LYS A 495 -19.15 -14.53 -8.85
CA LYS A 495 -18.62 -14.94 -10.17
C LYS A 495 -17.09 -15.05 -10.16
N PRO A 496 -16.49 -15.73 -11.15
CA PRO A 496 -15.04 -15.71 -11.31
C PRO A 496 -14.51 -14.27 -11.47
N ASN A 497 -13.44 -13.97 -10.73
CA ASN A 497 -12.74 -12.69 -10.78
C ASN A 497 -12.36 -12.30 -12.21
N SER A 498 -12.60 -11.04 -12.56
CA SER A 498 -12.24 -10.48 -13.86
C SER A 498 -10.73 -10.49 -14.11
N GLN A 499 -9.93 -10.51 -13.05
CA GLN A 499 -8.47 -10.59 -13.05
C GLN A 499 -7.92 -12.01 -12.84
N SER A 500 -8.78 -13.03 -12.88
CA SER A 500 -8.35 -14.41 -12.67
C SER A 500 -7.33 -14.88 -13.72
N ILE A 501 -6.31 -15.60 -13.26
CA ILE A 501 -5.30 -16.25 -14.11
C ILE A 501 -5.46 -17.77 -14.04
N GLU A 502 -5.05 -18.47 -15.10
CA GLU A 502 -5.25 -19.93 -15.19
C GLU A 502 -4.32 -20.75 -14.27
N ALA A 503 -3.15 -20.21 -13.93
CA ALA A 503 -2.16 -20.86 -13.10
C ALA A 503 -1.57 -19.86 -12.11
N ALA A 504 -1.32 -20.31 -10.87
CA ALA A 504 -0.67 -19.50 -9.85
C ALA A 504 0.68 -18.96 -10.35
N ALA A 505 0.93 -17.68 -10.09
CA ALA A 505 2.23 -17.07 -10.31
C ALA A 505 2.97 -16.92 -8.98
N PRO A 506 4.31 -16.80 -8.98
CA PRO A 506 5.05 -16.53 -7.75
C PRO A 506 4.56 -15.23 -7.10
N THR A 507 4.56 -15.14 -5.78
CA THR A 507 4.29 -13.91 -5.04
C THR A 507 5.61 -13.28 -4.58
N LEU A 508 5.72 -11.95 -4.76
CA LEU A 508 6.89 -11.18 -4.33
C LEU A 508 6.47 -10.20 -3.25
N VAL A 509 7.28 -10.08 -2.21
CA VAL A 509 7.06 -9.11 -1.12
C VAL A 509 8.37 -8.45 -0.74
N GLY A 510 8.30 -7.14 -0.46
CA GLY A 510 9.36 -6.40 0.20
C GLY A 510 10.66 -6.30 -0.60
N ALA A 511 10.60 -6.14 -1.93
CA ALA A 511 11.82 -5.90 -2.71
C ALA A 511 12.55 -4.63 -2.21
N PHE A 512 13.83 -4.72 -1.88
CA PHE A 512 14.64 -3.57 -1.43
C PHE A 512 16.10 -3.64 -1.87
N HIS A 513 16.80 -2.49 -1.81
CA HIS A 513 18.23 -2.38 -2.04
C HIS A 513 18.98 -2.01 -0.75
N SER A 514 20.24 -2.42 -0.65
CA SER A 514 21.13 -2.08 0.45
C SER A 514 22.57 -1.90 -0.04
N PRO A 515 23.34 -0.91 0.48
CA PRO A 515 22.90 0.13 1.44
C PRO A 515 21.90 1.11 0.81
N ALA A 516 21.17 1.86 1.65
CA ALA A 516 20.16 2.82 1.18
C ALA A 516 20.74 3.94 0.30
N VAL A 517 21.97 4.38 0.61
CA VAL A 517 22.72 5.31 -0.23
C VAL A 517 24.15 4.77 -0.37
N PRO A 518 24.44 4.03 -1.45
CA PRO A 518 25.75 3.43 -1.66
C PRO A 518 26.86 4.44 -1.93
N GLU A 519 28.03 4.19 -1.36
CA GLU A 519 29.26 4.95 -1.63
C GLU A 519 29.84 4.58 -3.02
N PRO A 520 30.69 5.44 -3.62
CA PRO A 520 31.38 5.10 -4.85
C PRO A 520 32.17 3.78 -4.73
N SER A 521 31.92 2.87 -5.66
CA SER A 521 32.47 1.49 -5.71
C SER A 521 31.94 0.53 -4.64
N GLU A 522 30.99 0.93 -3.81
CA GLU A 522 30.30 0.02 -2.90
C GLU A 522 29.30 -0.85 -3.67
N PRO A 523 29.35 -2.19 -3.51
CA PRO A 523 28.36 -3.08 -4.11
C PRO A 523 26.95 -2.84 -3.57
N VAL A 524 25.94 -3.01 -4.42
CA VAL A 524 24.54 -2.86 -4.02
C VAL A 524 23.85 -4.21 -4.04
N LYS A 525 23.32 -4.66 -2.89
CA LYS A 525 22.48 -5.85 -2.81
C LYS A 525 21.04 -5.49 -3.13
N ILE A 526 20.37 -6.31 -3.91
CA ILE A 526 18.93 -6.27 -4.16
C ILE A 526 18.36 -7.56 -3.60
N THR A 527 17.39 -7.45 -2.71
CA THR A 527 16.78 -8.58 -1.98
C THR A 527 15.26 -8.52 -2.12
N VAL A 528 14.62 -9.68 -2.26
CA VAL A 528 13.16 -9.83 -2.26
C VAL A 528 12.76 -11.16 -1.64
N ARG A 529 11.59 -11.22 -1.01
CA ARG A 529 10.96 -12.49 -0.64
C ARG A 529 10.15 -13.03 -1.81
N VAL A 530 10.30 -14.31 -2.13
CA VAL A 530 9.51 -15.01 -3.14
C VAL A 530 8.84 -16.22 -2.51
N ASP A 531 7.54 -16.34 -2.71
CA ASP A 531 6.75 -17.53 -2.38
C ASP A 531 6.06 -18.03 -3.66
N SER A 532 5.84 -19.33 -3.80
CA SER A 532 5.25 -19.91 -5.00
C SER A 532 4.75 -21.33 -4.73
N SER A 533 3.48 -21.58 -5.08
CA SER A 533 2.90 -22.93 -5.07
C SER A 533 3.41 -23.81 -6.23
N LEU A 534 4.02 -23.21 -7.24
CA LEU A 534 4.70 -23.90 -8.35
C LEU A 534 6.22 -23.77 -8.24
N ASN A 535 6.97 -24.69 -8.84
CA ASN A 535 8.42 -24.56 -8.93
C ASN A 535 8.81 -23.26 -9.64
N LEU A 536 9.78 -22.54 -9.07
CA LEU A 536 10.36 -21.35 -9.70
C LEU A 536 11.22 -21.77 -10.91
N ASP A 537 11.03 -21.11 -12.05
CA ASP A 537 11.96 -21.19 -13.19
C ASP A 537 13.08 -20.17 -13.01
N THR A 538 12.74 -18.90 -12.78
CA THR A 538 13.75 -17.84 -12.64
C THR A 538 13.34 -16.76 -11.64
N VAL A 539 14.32 -16.24 -10.90
CA VAL A 539 14.20 -15.00 -10.11
C VAL A 539 15.34 -14.06 -10.54
N ARG A 540 15.00 -12.88 -11.03
CA ARG A 540 15.97 -11.94 -11.61
C ARG A 540 15.68 -10.51 -11.21
N VAL A 541 16.75 -9.78 -10.91
CA VAL A 541 16.70 -8.32 -10.92
C VAL A 541 16.99 -7.81 -12.32
N PHE A 542 16.05 -7.03 -12.84
CA PHE A 542 16.22 -6.23 -14.05
C PHE A 542 16.75 -4.87 -13.63
N HIS A 543 17.88 -4.45 -14.19
CA HIS A 543 18.51 -3.18 -13.81
C HIS A 543 19.11 -2.45 -15.01
N ARG A 544 19.16 -1.12 -14.94
CA ARG A 544 19.86 -0.28 -15.93
C ARG A 544 20.39 1.00 -15.28
N ALA A 545 21.38 1.62 -15.93
CA ALA A 545 21.78 2.98 -15.61
C ALA A 545 20.70 3.96 -16.08
N ASP A 546 20.46 5.01 -15.29
CA ASP A 546 19.57 6.09 -15.69
C ASP A 546 20.08 6.82 -16.94
N SER A 547 19.15 7.40 -17.70
CA SER A 547 19.46 8.09 -18.96
C SER A 547 18.51 9.25 -19.24
N ASN A 548 18.99 10.19 -20.03
CA ASN A 548 18.24 11.36 -20.47
C ASN A 548 16.99 11.04 -21.32
N SER A 549 16.88 9.83 -21.87
CA SER A 549 15.80 9.40 -22.75
C SER A 549 14.83 8.41 -22.08
N GLY A 550 15.13 7.92 -20.87
CA GLY A 550 14.27 6.98 -20.13
C GLY A 550 14.10 5.60 -20.79
N ASN A 551 14.79 5.32 -21.89
CA ASN A 551 14.60 4.13 -22.73
C ASN A 551 15.84 3.23 -22.85
N GLY A 552 16.75 3.32 -21.88
CA GLY A 552 17.92 2.44 -21.81
C GLY A 552 17.52 0.96 -21.70
N SER A 553 18.34 0.08 -22.25
CA SER A 553 18.09 -1.37 -22.22
C SER A 553 18.29 -1.95 -20.82
N TRP A 554 17.40 -2.88 -20.44
CA TRP A 554 17.50 -3.61 -19.17
C TRP A 554 18.57 -4.71 -19.25
N SER A 555 19.50 -4.69 -18.29
CA SER A 555 20.34 -5.84 -17.96
C SER A 555 19.61 -6.73 -16.97
N ARG A 556 20.02 -8.00 -16.89
CA ARG A 556 19.38 -9.01 -16.02
C ARG A 556 20.45 -9.67 -15.17
N THR A 557 20.24 -9.76 -13.86
CA THR A 557 21.10 -10.51 -12.94
C THR A 557 20.25 -11.52 -12.19
N THR A 558 20.68 -12.78 -12.17
CA THR A 558 20.04 -13.86 -11.40
C THR A 558 20.15 -13.58 -9.90
N MET A 559 19.05 -13.81 -9.18
CA MET A 559 18.99 -13.76 -7.72
C MET A 559 19.05 -15.18 -7.15
N TYR A 560 19.63 -15.35 -5.97
CA TYR A 560 19.88 -16.66 -5.35
C TYR A 560 19.29 -16.71 -3.94
N ASP A 561 18.80 -17.90 -3.56
CA ASP A 561 18.35 -18.30 -2.21
C ASP A 561 19.09 -19.61 -1.88
N ASN A 562 20.39 -19.50 -1.59
CA ASN A 562 21.30 -20.65 -1.46
C ASN A 562 22.39 -20.47 -0.39
N GLY A 563 22.27 -19.43 0.45
CA GLY A 563 23.16 -19.08 1.54
C GLY A 563 24.61 -18.80 1.15
N SER A 564 24.91 -18.54 -0.13
CA SER A 564 26.31 -18.42 -0.58
C SER A 564 26.56 -17.50 -1.77
N LEU A 565 25.67 -17.45 -2.76
CA LEU A 565 25.81 -16.63 -3.97
C LEU A 565 24.95 -15.38 -3.89
N GLY A 566 25.28 -14.38 -4.71
CA GLY A 566 24.45 -13.18 -4.85
C GLY A 566 24.42 -12.25 -3.64
N GLY A 567 25.03 -12.62 -2.50
CA GLY A 567 24.96 -11.88 -1.24
C GLY A 567 23.84 -12.37 -0.31
N ASP A 568 23.21 -13.48 -0.65
CA ASP A 568 22.27 -14.23 0.18
C ASP A 568 22.99 -14.96 1.34
N VAL A 569 22.30 -15.10 2.48
CA VAL A 569 22.91 -15.51 3.76
C VAL A 569 22.36 -16.85 4.26
N VAL A 570 21.09 -17.17 4.00
CA VAL A 570 20.44 -18.40 4.45
C VAL A 570 19.87 -19.12 3.23
N ALA A 571 20.12 -20.43 3.12
CA ALA A 571 19.65 -21.21 1.99
C ALA A 571 18.22 -21.71 2.22
N GLY A 572 17.35 -21.53 1.22
CA GLY A 572 16.00 -22.07 1.17
C GLY A 572 15.02 -21.36 2.10
N ASP A 573 15.27 -20.10 2.46
CA ASP A 573 14.40 -19.31 3.34
C ASP A 573 13.38 -18.45 2.55
N GLY A 574 13.38 -18.56 1.21
CA GLY A 574 12.53 -17.79 0.31
C GLY A 574 13.03 -16.35 0.08
N ILE A 575 14.21 -15.99 0.59
CA ILE A 575 14.82 -14.67 0.40
C ILE A 575 15.84 -14.75 -0.73
N PHE A 576 15.50 -14.15 -1.86
CA PHE A 576 16.36 -14.11 -3.03
C PHE A 576 17.21 -12.84 -3.01
N THR A 577 18.51 -12.96 -3.21
CA THR A 577 19.44 -11.81 -3.27
C THR A 577 20.34 -11.82 -4.50
N ALA A 578 20.59 -10.63 -5.07
CA ALA A 578 21.64 -10.39 -6.07
C ALA A 578 22.50 -9.18 -5.71
N THR A 579 23.81 -9.26 -5.98
CA THR A 579 24.75 -8.17 -5.77
C THR A 579 25.12 -7.52 -7.10
N LEU A 580 24.89 -6.22 -7.20
CA LEU A 580 25.20 -5.39 -8.36
C LEU A 580 26.50 -4.61 -8.12
N ASN A 581 27.49 -4.80 -9.02
CA ASN A 581 28.81 -4.15 -8.94
C ASN A 581 29.02 -3.09 -10.05
N ASN A 582 27.98 -2.81 -10.84
CA ASN A 582 28.12 -2.09 -12.11
C ASN A 582 28.00 -0.56 -11.96
N TYR A 583 27.44 -0.08 -10.85
CA TYR A 583 27.15 1.32 -10.61
C TYR A 583 28.09 1.86 -9.53
N THR A 584 29.24 2.40 -9.95
CA THR A 584 30.34 2.69 -9.02
C THR A 584 30.69 4.17 -8.91
N LYS A 585 30.13 5.04 -9.76
CA LYS A 585 30.52 6.46 -9.83
C LYS A 585 29.56 7.33 -9.06
N GLN A 586 30.10 8.32 -8.34
CA GLN A 586 29.35 9.39 -7.70
C GLN A 586 28.31 10.00 -8.66
N GLY A 587 27.06 10.11 -8.19
CA GLY A 587 25.93 10.66 -8.93
C GLY A 587 25.27 9.68 -9.91
N ASN A 588 25.79 8.45 -10.07
CA ASN A 588 25.10 7.45 -10.89
C ASN A 588 23.76 7.08 -10.25
N ILE A 589 22.69 7.20 -11.03
CA ILE A 589 21.38 6.65 -10.67
C ILE A 589 21.21 5.33 -11.41
N ALA A 590 20.77 4.31 -10.69
CA ALA A 590 20.36 3.04 -11.25
C ALA A 590 18.87 2.85 -11.05
N GLN A 591 18.23 2.21 -12.03
CA GLN A 591 16.83 1.82 -11.99
C GLN A 591 16.76 0.30 -11.91
N PHE A 592 15.82 -0.24 -11.14
CA PHE A 592 15.61 -1.68 -11.05
C PHE A 592 14.15 -2.07 -10.79
N TYR A 593 13.84 -3.32 -11.12
CA TYR A 593 12.69 -4.06 -10.61
C TYR A 593 13.07 -5.54 -10.54
N VAL A 594 12.37 -6.31 -9.71
CA VAL A 594 12.55 -7.77 -9.61
C VAL A 594 11.41 -8.47 -10.32
N GLN A 595 11.71 -9.60 -10.95
CA GLN A 595 10.72 -10.47 -11.59
C GLN A 595 10.98 -11.91 -11.18
N ALA A 596 9.91 -12.62 -10.85
CA ALA A 596 9.93 -14.06 -10.67
C ALA A 596 9.01 -14.74 -11.68
N GLU A 597 9.43 -15.91 -12.14
CA GLU A 597 8.72 -16.74 -13.12
C GLU A 597 8.62 -18.15 -12.58
N ALA A 598 7.41 -18.73 -12.59
CA ALA A 598 7.16 -20.13 -12.27
C ALA A 598 7.22 -21.01 -13.52
N VAL A 599 7.55 -22.30 -13.33
CA VAL A 599 7.39 -23.34 -14.35
C VAL A 599 5.91 -23.38 -14.75
N GLY A 600 5.62 -23.11 -16.02
CA GLY A 600 4.26 -22.92 -16.53
C GLY A 600 3.97 -21.48 -17.01
N GLY A 601 4.89 -20.53 -16.78
CA GLY A 601 4.87 -19.20 -17.38
C GLY A 601 4.16 -18.12 -16.57
N GLY A 602 3.75 -18.40 -15.33
CA GLY A 602 3.25 -17.39 -14.41
C GLY A 602 4.37 -16.40 -14.02
N VAL A 603 4.16 -15.11 -14.26
CA VAL A 603 5.17 -14.06 -14.02
C VAL A 603 4.60 -12.96 -13.13
N THR A 604 5.39 -12.52 -12.17
CA THR A 604 5.11 -11.38 -11.31
C THR A 604 6.34 -10.50 -11.17
N MET A 605 6.12 -9.24 -10.81
CA MET A 605 7.20 -8.27 -10.67
C MET A 605 6.97 -7.32 -9.49
N MET A 606 8.06 -6.80 -8.94
CA MET A 606 8.04 -5.83 -7.86
C MET A 606 9.12 -4.74 -8.08
N PRO A 607 8.79 -3.44 -7.97
CA PRO A 607 7.45 -2.89 -7.74
C PRO A 607 6.44 -3.26 -8.84
N LYS A 608 5.14 -3.19 -8.56
CA LYS A 608 4.05 -3.65 -9.43
C LYS A 608 4.11 -3.06 -10.85
N LEU A 609 4.53 -1.81 -10.96
CA LEU A 609 4.65 -1.07 -12.23
C LEU A 609 6.09 -1.10 -12.80
N GLY A 610 6.93 -2.03 -12.33
CA GLY A 610 8.36 -2.19 -12.59
C GLY A 610 8.95 -1.41 -13.77
N PRO A 611 8.84 -1.88 -15.02
CA PRO A 611 9.48 -1.24 -16.17
C PRO A 611 9.00 0.19 -16.45
N ASP A 612 7.77 0.53 -16.09
CA ASP A 612 7.17 1.85 -16.31
C ASP A 612 7.45 2.81 -15.14
N ARG A 613 7.51 2.30 -13.91
CA ARG A 613 7.85 3.03 -12.67
C ARG A 613 8.85 2.22 -11.84
N PRO A 614 10.13 2.18 -12.25
CA PRO A 614 11.12 1.37 -11.56
C PRO A 614 11.51 1.97 -10.21
N ALA A 615 11.97 1.10 -9.30
CA ALA A 615 12.70 1.51 -8.11
C ALA A 615 14.04 2.14 -8.51
N MET A 616 14.56 3.07 -7.69
CA MET A 616 15.80 3.78 -7.99
C MET A 616 16.72 3.89 -6.78
N PHE A 617 18.02 3.86 -7.03
CA PHE A 617 19.04 4.22 -6.04
C PHE A 617 20.10 5.12 -6.69
N ILE A 618 20.80 5.90 -5.86
CA ILE A 618 21.85 6.81 -6.29
C ILE A 618 23.14 6.50 -5.55
N ILE A 619 24.26 6.46 -6.28
CA ILE A 619 25.58 6.37 -5.70
C ILE A 619 25.99 7.76 -5.21
N ASP A 620 26.13 7.94 -3.90
CA ASP A 620 26.43 9.24 -3.32
C ASP A 620 27.24 9.13 -2.02
N GLY A 621 28.53 9.47 -2.10
CA GLY A 621 29.42 9.45 -0.94
C GLY A 621 29.45 10.72 -0.10
N ARG A 622 28.55 11.67 -0.37
CA ARG A 622 28.48 12.92 0.40
C ARG A 622 27.80 12.65 1.74
N LYS A 623 28.46 13.05 2.82
CA LYS A 623 27.86 12.99 4.16
C LYS A 623 26.94 14.18 4.39
N MET A 624 25.64 13.91 4.45
CA MET A 624 24.64 14.89 4.85
C MET A 624 24.74 15.18 6.35
N LYS A 625 24.70 16.47 6.71
CA LYS A 625 24.59 16.90 8.11
C LYS A 625 23.35 16.26 8.76
N ASP A 626 23.52 15.79 9.99
CA ASP A 626 22.55 15.01 10.78
C ASP A 626 21.87 15.83 11.88
N ASN A 627 22.06 17.14 11.88
CA ASN A 627 21.43 18.06 12.83
C ASN A 627 19.94 18.34 12.52
N LEU A 628 19.46 17.90 11.36
CA LEU A 628 18.06 17.94 10.92
C LEU A 628 17.68 16.57 10.34
N LEU A 629 16.38 16.30 10.24
CA LEU A 629 15.89 15.16 9.48
C LEU A 629 16.43 15.24 8.05
N ARG A 630 17.00 14.13 7.55
CA ARG A 630 17.54 14.05 6.19
C ARG A 630 16.50 13.39 5.31
N GLU A 631 16.13 14.06 4.23
CA GLU A 631 15.18 13.56 3.23
C GLU A 631 15.81 13.63 1.86
N ARG A 632 15.75 12.53 1.11
CA ARG A 632 16.26 12.43 -0.25
C ARG A 632 15.17 11.95 -1.19
N LEU A 633 15.07 12.59 -2.35
CA LEU A 633 14.31 12.06 -3.49
C LEU A 633 15.26 11.74 -4.64
N ILE A 634 15.11 10.55 -5.20
CA ILE A 634 15.84 10.08 -6.36
C ILE A 634 14.87 10.06 -7.54
N LEU A 635 15.18 10.76 -8.62
CA LEU A 635 14.41 10.85 -9.86
C LEU A 635 15.29 10.52 -11.06
N SER A 636 14.67 9.95 -12.08
CA SER A 636 15.33 9.77 -13.38
C SER A 636 15.69 11.14 -14.02
N ASN A 637 16.76 11.18 -14.79
CA ASN A 637 17.13 12.36 -15.57
C ASN A 637 16.07 12.71 -16.62
N TYR A 638 15.38 11.71 -17.17
CA TYR A 638 14.27 11.92 -18.11
C TYR A 638 13.11 12.70 -17.46
N ASP A 639 12.66 12.28 -16.28
CA ASP A 639 11.56 12.91 -15.55
C ASP A 639 11.94 14.30 -15.04
N ARG A 640 13.19 14.45 -14.57
CA ARG A 640 13.70 15.75 -14.17
C ARG A 640 13.68 16.77 -15.31
N ARG A 641 14.02 16.34 -16.53
CA ARG A 641 13.96 17.18 -17.73
C ARG A 641 12.52 17.41 -18.23
N ALA A 642 11.61 16.48 -17.96
CA ALA A 642 10.18 16.68 -18.22
C ALA A 642 9.62 17.81 -17.36
N MET A 643 10.07 17.96 -16.11
CA MET A 643 9.66 19.07 -15.23
C MET A 643 10.16 20.45 -15.67
N SER A 644 11.17 20.54 -16.54
CA SER A 644 11.75 21.81 -17.02
C SER A 644 11.43 22.11 -18.50
N SER A 645 11.34 21.08 -19.34
CA SER A 645 11.19 21.19 -20.80
C SER A 645 10.15 20.22 -21.36
N GLY A 646 9.18 19.84 -20.53
CA GLY A 646 8.12 18.89 -20.85
C GLY A 646 7.07 19.41 -21.84
N ASP A 647 7.08 20.70 -22.15
CA ASP A 647 6.34 21.32 -23.26
C ASP A 647 7.12 21.27 -24.59
N SER A 648 8.07 20.35 -24.74
CA SER A 648 8.78 20.14 -26.00
C SER A 648 8.28 18.90 -26.73
N ALA A 649 8.58 18.80 -28.03
CA ALA A 649 8.28 17.63 -28.85
C ALA A 649 8.84 16.32 -28.28
N THR A 650 9.96 16.37 -27.54
CA THR A 650 10.56 15.23 -26.84
C THR A 650 9.55 14.53 -25.92
N TYR A 651 8.72 15.32 -25.25
CA TYR A 651 7.71 14.86 -24.29
C TYR A 651 6.30 14.98 -24.87
N LYS A 652 6.16 15.10 -26.21
CA LYS A 652 4.89 15.32 -26.90
C LYS A 652 4.08 16.50 -26.34
N TYR A 653 4.76 17.49 -25.77
CA TYR A 653 4.16 18.67 -25.14
C TYR A 653 3.30 18.36 -23.89
N ASN A 654 3.46 17.18 -23.29
CA ASN A 654 2.60 16.66 -22.22
C ASN A 654 2.72 17.45 -20.91
N PHE A 655 3.90 18.01 -20.60
CA PHE A 655 4.19 18.52 -19.26
C PHE A 655 4.65 19.98 -19.30
N PRO A 656 3.76 20.93 -19.62
CA PRO A 656 4.09 22.35 -19.54
C PRO A 656 4.42 22.77 -18.09
N ARG A 657 5.05 23.94 -17.91
CA ARG A 657 5.51 24.43 -16.59
C ARG A 657 4.44 24.31 -15.49
N MET A 658 3.18 24.55 -15.82
CA MET A 658 2.05 24.51 -14.88
C MET A 658 1.43 23.12 -14.68
N SER A 659 2.03 22.07 -15.25
CA SER A 659 1.64 20.67 -15.03
C SER A 659 1.58 20.34 -13.53
N ASN A 660 0.54 19.62 -13.14
CA ASN A 660 0.39 19.04 -11.80
C ASN A 660 0.62 17.52 -11.79
N HIS A 661 1.09 16.94 -12.91
CA HIS A 661 1.53 15.55 -12.96
C HIS A 661 2.67 15.28 -11.97
N PHE A 662 2.57 14.16 -11.28
CA PHE A 662 3.56 13.65 -10.34
C PHE A 662 4.47 12.65 -11.05
N PHE A 663 5.79 12.81 -10.90
CA PHE A 663 6.77 11.94 -11.54
C PHE A 663 7.33 10.93 -10.54
N ASN A 664 7.65 9.72 -11.03
CA ASN A 664 8.19 8.62 -10.22
C ASN A 664 9.51 9.00 -9.53
N ALA A 665 9.64 8.58 -8.27
CA ALA A 665 10.80 8.82 -7.42
C ALA A 665 11.02 7.67 -6.42
N THR A 666 12.20 7.65 -5.80
CA THR A 666 12.46 6.90 -4.57
C THR A 666 12.74 7.89 -3.45
N PHE A 667 12.01 7.76 -2.34
CA PHE A 667 12.21 8.55 -1.14
C PHE A 667 13.12 7.81 -0.16
N ILE A 668 14.08 8.51 0.44
CA ILE A 668 14.94 7.97 1.48
C ILE A 668 14.95 8.95 2.67
N ALA A 669 14.55 8.46 3.84
CA ALA A 669 14.65 9.20 5.10
C ALA A 669 15.84 8.70 5.93
N ASN A 670 16.56 9.65 6.52
CA ASN A 670 17.71 9.45 7.41
C ASN A 670 18.84 8.58 6.84
N GLU A 671 18.91 8.44 5.52
CA GLU A 671 19.87 7.55 4.81
C GLU A 671 19.68 6.07 5.20
N SER A 672 18.45 5.67 5.54
CA SER A 672 18.15 4.30 5.98
C SER A 672 16.77 3.77 5.56
N GLU A 673 15.72 4.59 5.64
CA GLU A 673 14.34 4.18 5.35
C GLU A 673 14.01 4.49 3.90
N ILE A 674 13.71 3.47 3.10
CA ILE A 674 13.54 3.59 1.64
C ILE A 674 12.09 3.33 1.27
N VAL A 675 11.51 4.21 0.45
CA VAL A 675 10.17 4.05 -0.12
C VAL A 675 10.23 4.22 -1.63
N TYR A 676 10.02 3.14 -2.37
CA TYR A 676 9.91 3.16 -3.84
C TYR A 676 8.56 3.65 -4.31
N ASN A 677 8.50 4.09 -5.57
CA ASN A 677 7.31 4.67 -6.19
C ASN A 677 6.68 5.82 -5.38
N ALA A 678 7.50 6.50 -4.57
CA ALA A 678 7.22 7.87 -4.21
C ALA A 678 7.09 8.71 -5.48
N GLU A 679 6.46 9.87 -5.37
CA GLU A 679 6.31 10.76 -6.51
C GLU A 679 6.51 12.21 -6.10
N ILE A 680 6.96 13.03 -7.05
CA ILE A 680 7.28 14.45 -6.83
C ILE A 680 6.85 15.29 -8.02
N ARG A 681 6.49 16.54 -7.75
CA ARG A 681 6.25 17.57 -8.75
C ARG A 681 6.61 18.95 -8.26
N LYS A 682 6.80 19.88 -9.20
CA LYS A 682 6.78 21.31 -8.90
C LYS A 682 5.38 21.75 -8.46
N SER A 683 5.31 22.75 -7.59
CA SER A 683 4.07 23.39 -7.17
C SER A 683 4.16 24.91 -7.22
N GLY A 684 3.12 25.60 -6.75
CA GLY A 684 3.03 27.05 -6.84
C GLY A 684 2.34 27.55 -8.11
N SER A 685 2.45 28.86 -8.34
CA SER A 685 1.77 29.63 -9.38
C SER A 685 2.72 29.98 -10.52
N PRO A 686 2.25 30.64 -11.60
CA PRO A 686 3.13 31.15 -12.65
C PRO A 686 4.23 32.11 -12.16
N PHE A 687 4.09 32.71 -10.98
CA PHE A 687 5.08 33.64 -10.43
C PHE A 687 6.11 32.95 -9.53
N THR A 688 5.72 31.86 -8.85
CA THR A 688 6.59 31.16 -7.90
C THR A 688 7.23 29.90 -8.46
N ARG A 689 6.66 29.31 -9.52
CA ARG A 689 7.17 28.08 -10.12
C ARG A 689 8.31 28.35 -11.10
N ASP A 690 9.50 27.86 -10.77
CA ASP A 690 10.66 27.94 -11.66
C ASP A 690 10.44 27.22 -13.00
N GLY A 691 10.82 27.88 -14.10
CA GLY A 691 10.78 27.31 -15.46
C GLY A 691 12.02 26.49 -15.83
N GLY A 692 13.09 26.57 -15.05
CA GLY A 692 14.32 25.80 -15.24
C GLY A 692 14.31 24.43 -14.57
N SER A 693 15.49 23.92 -14.21
CA SER A 693 15.68 22.62 -13.55
C SER A 693 15.57 22.66 -12.03
N SER A 694 15.21 23.80 -11.43
CA SER A 694 15.15 23.95 -9.99
C SER A 694 13.95 23.20 -9.40
N LEU A 695 14.22 22.46 -8.32
CA LEU A 695 13.25 21.79 -7.45
C LEU A 695 13.34 22.37 -6.04
N ALA A 696 13.39 23.71 -5.94
CA ALA A 696 13.40 24.42 -4.67
C ALA A 696 12.02 24.47 -3.99
N HIS A 697 10.94 24.25 -4.74
CA HIS A 697 9.57 24.31 -4.24
C HIS A 697 8.71 23.27 -4.94
N GLY A 698 7.99 22.44 -4.18
CA GLY A 698 7.21 21.36 -4.75
C GLY A 698 6.40 20.56 -3.74
N LYS A 699 5.83 19.48 -4.24
CA LYS A 699 5.11 18.49 -3.44
C LYS A 699 5.67 17.12 -3.74
N TRP A 700 5.72 16.27 -2.72
CA TRP A 700 5.95 14.83 -2.89
C TRP A 700 4.88 14.03 -2.17
N LYS A 701 4.66 12.80 -2.64
CA LYS A 701 3.75 11.83 -2.04
C LYS A 701 4.36 10.43 -2.04
N LEU A 702 3.97 9.61 -1.07
CA LEU A 702 4.30 8.19 -0.98
C LEU A 702 3.13 7.34 -1.50
N PRO A 703 3.37 6.08 -1.87
CA PRO A 703 2.29 5.13 -2.12
C PRO A 703 1.46 4.88 -0.84
N GLY A 704 0.22 4.39 -0.98
CA GLY A 704 -0.71 4.24 0.15
C GLY A 704 -0.37 3.11 1.11
N ASP A 705 0.43 2.13 0.67
CA ASP A 705 0.92 1.00 1.45
C ASP A 705 2.15 1.32 2.32
N ARG A 706 2.76 2.51 2.14
CA ARG A 706 3.97 2.92 2.86
C ARG A 706 3.87 4.37 3.32
N LEU A 707 3.72 4.56 4.63
CA LEU A 707 3.65 5.89 5.24
C LEU A 707 4.98 6.24 5.90
N PHE A 708 5.35 7.53 5.86
CA PHE A 708 6.47 8.06 6.62
C PHE A 708 5.93 8.95 7.74
N ARG A 709 6.15 8.56 9.00
CA ARG A 709 5.60 9.26 10.18
C ARG A 709 4.09 9.50 10.07
N GLU A 710 3.36 8.47 9.64
CA GLU A 710 1.90 8.49 9.41
C GLU A 710 1.43 9.47 8.31
N ARG A 711 2.36 10.00 7.51
CA ARG A 711 2.08 10.94 6.42
C ARG A 711 2.36 10.29 5.08
N ARG A 712 1.48 10.61 4.12
CA ARG A 712 1.62 10.21 2.72
C ARG A 712 2.04 11.37 1.82
N ARG A 713 1.81 12.63 2.21
CA ARG A 713 2.01 13.80 1.33
C ARG A 713 2.73 14.89 2.08
N SER A 714 3.64 15.57 1.41
CA SER A 714 4.35 16.72 1.95
C SER A 714 4.52 17.82 0.90
N VAL A 715 4.75 19.03 1.38
CA VAL A 715 5.14 20.21 0.60
C VAL A 715 6.52 20.60 1.08
N PHE A 716 7.44 20.80 0.15
CA PHE A 716 8.77 21.34 0.47
C PHE A 716 8.91 22.71 -0.17
N ASP A 717 9.51 23.61 0.60
CA ASP A 717 9.74 24.98 0.18
C ASP A 717 11.07 25.47 0.73
N ALA A 718 12.05 25.64 -0.16
CA ALA A 718 13.32 26.28 0.14
C ALA A 718 13.23 27.81 0.00
N SER A 719 12.08 28.36 -0.40
CA SER A 719 11.93 29.79 -0.61
C SER A 719 11.89 30.54 0.73
N GLY A 720 13.01 31.16 1.06
CA GLY A 720 12.94 32.57 1.40
C GLY A 720 12.86 33.33 0.08
N THR A 721 11.66 33.53 -0.49
CA THR A 721 11.56 34.38 -1.68
C THR A 721 12.06 35.78 -1.34
N SER A 722 12.83 36.39 -2.25
CA SER A 722 12.96 37.84 -2.27
C SER A 722 11.67 38.46 -2.82
N GLU A 723 10.53 38.23 -2.16
CA GLU A 723 9.33 39.01 -2.46
C GLU A 723 9.51 40.40 -1.85
N GLY A 724 9.93 41.34 -2.70
CA GLY A 724 9.87 42.78 -2.47
C GLY A 724 10.78 43.40 -1.40
N SER A 725 11.46 42.62 -0.56
CA SER A 725 12.19 43.16 0.62
C SER A 725 13.68 42.77 0.75
N GLY A 726 14.23 41.98 -0.18
CA GLY A 726 15.68 41.70 -0.22
C GLY A 726 16.24 40.79 0.89
N THR A 727 15.43 40.34 1.86
CA THR A 727 15.83 39.41 2.91
C THR A 727 15.08 38.08 2.77
N PRO A 728 15.76 36.93 2.63
CA PRO A 728 15.13 35.61 2.65
C PRO A 728 14.46 35.37 4.01
N ARG A 729 13.15 35.11 4.04
CA ARG A 729 12.40 34.84 5.28
C ARG A 729 11.89 33.40 5.33
N PHE A 730 12.84 32.47 5.44
CA PHE A 730 12.61 31.01 5.50
C PHE A 730 11.84 30.53 6.75
N TYR A 731 11.51 31.42 7.68
CA TYR A 731 10.78 31.11 8.90
C TYR A 731 9.38 31.75 8.97
N ASP A 732 9.01 32.66 8.06
CA ASP A 732 7.77 33.44 8.19
C ASP A 732 6.53 32.53 8.19
N ASP A 733 6.44 31.55 7.28
CA ASP A 733 5.31 30.60 7.24
C ASP A 733 5.25 29.78 8.54
N ARG A 734 6.41 29.37 9.07
CA ARG A 734 6.49 28.60 10.33
C ARG A 734 6.09 29.41 11.55
N ILE A 735 6.57 30.63 11.69
CA ILE A 735 6.19 31.49 12.81
C ILE A 735 4.69 31.79 12.74
N ALA A 736 4.15 32.10 11.55
CA ALA A 736 2.74 32.36 11.37
C ALA A 736 1.87 31.15 11.77
N ARG A 737 2.23 29.93 11.33
CA ARG A 737 1.49 28.71 11.71
C ARG A 737 1.64 28.35 13.18
N GLU A 738 2.83 28.54 13.76
CA GLU A 738 3.03 28.35 15.20
C GLU A 738 2.13 29.29 16.01
N TRP A 739 2.02 30.57 15.62
CA TRP A 739 1.11 31.50 16.27
C TRP A 739 -0.35 31.05 16.15
N MET A 740 -0.77 30.63 14.96
CA MET A 740 -2.10 30.10 14.73
C MET A 740 -2.38 28.86 15.61
N TYR A 741 -1.40 27.94 15.73
CA TYR A 741 -1.48 26.78 16.62
C TYR A 741 -1.64 27.19 18.09
N GLN A 742 -0.78 28.09 18.58
CA GLN A 742 -0.84 28.62 19.95
C GLN A 742 -2.15 29.37 20.25
N LEU A 743 -2.81 29.90 19.22
CA LEU A 743 -4.13 30.53 19.30
C LEU A 743 -5.29 29.52 19.18
N GLY A 744 -5.01 28.23 19.09
CA GLY A 744 -6.01 27.15 19.04
C GLY A 744 -6.59 26.88 17.66
N HIS A 745 -5.92 27.33 16.58
CA HIS A 745 -6.34 27.02 15.21
C HIS A 745 -5.67 25.72 14.71
N PRO A 746 -6.39 24.88 13.95
CA PRO A 746 -5.78 23.77 13.25
C PRO A 746 -4.82 24.29 12.19
N VAL A 747 -3.59 23.79 12.20
CA VAL A 747 -2.55 24.13 11.22
C VAL A 747 -1.82 22.89 10.74
N ASN A 748 -1.24 22.98 9.55
CA ASN A 748 -0.32 21.96 9.06
C ASN A 748 0.96 21.95 9.90
N GLU A 749 1.42 20.77 10.27
CA GLU A 749 2.74 20.58 10.86
C GLU A 749 3.85 20.94 9.89
N MET A 750 4.94 21.52 10.41
CA MET A 750 6.10 21.89 9.62
C MET A 750 7.39 21.70 10.40
N GLU A 751 8.43 21.25 9.70
CA GLU A 751 9.75 21.04 10.27
C GLU A 751 10.84 21.48 9.30
N PHE A 752 12.01 21.84 9.85
CA PHE A 752 13.18 22.06 9.02
C PHE A 752 13.83 20.71 8.74
N VAL A 753 14.04 20.44 7.45
CA VAL A 753 14.71 19.22 6.97
C VAL A 753 15.93 19.59 6.14
N HIS A 754 16.88 18.67 6.07
CA HIS A 754 17.90 18.69 5.04
C HIS A 754 17.38 17.88 3.86
N PHE A 755 16.86 18.59 2.85
CA PHE A 755 16.24 17.98 1.67
C PHE A 755 17.23 17.96 0.50
N VAL A 756 17.40 16.81 -0.15
CA VAL A 756 18.29 16.62 -1.31
C VAL A 756 17.50 15.97 -2.44
N VAL A 757 17.71 16.44 -3.66
CA VAL A 757 17.13 15.81 -4.85
C VAL A 757 18.23 15.33 -5.77
N ASN A 758 18.33 14.00 -5.94
CA ASN A 758 19.47 13.34 -6.56
C ASN A 758 20.79 13.79 -5.90
N GLY A 759 21.54 14.61 -6.64
CA GLY A 759 22.83 15.17 -6.30
C GLY A 759 22.77 16.62 -5.83
N ASP A 760 21.61 17.26 -5.77
CA ASP A 760 21.49 18.72 -5.58
C ASP A 760 20.92 19.14 -4.24
#